data_AF-A0A7X6D746-F1
#
_entry.id   AF-A0A7X6D746-F1
#
_cell.length_a   1.000
_cell.length_b   1.000
_cell.length_c   1.000
_cell.angle_alpha   90.00
_cell.angle_beta   90.00
_cell.angle_gamma   90.00
#
_symmetry.space_group_name_H-M   'P 1'
#
loop_
_entity.id
_entity.type
_entity.pdbx_description
1 polymer ?
#
loop_
_entity_poly.entity_id
_entity_poly.type
_entity_poly.pdbx_seq_one_letter_code
_entity_poly.pdbx_strand_id
1 'polypeptide(L)'
;MIIDVQNNTFIINFETANLSEIKLDSKNEKIYTIDNNQLIITTDDLKFITDNQKAFVSISYLSDGEWIPFNIENTKMAFKTRTEIIDNETTYTCYIGGDKKLKIFNEGFISNKTILEGVMLNKIEKINDSLIFDLSLSTKYFQPTVVNLFLRDRKTKKQLIVSSSDIQVNNAQLIPNSFAITYESQASFSVNNKDISNLLNSIYNPDEPFFNWIDFYYNFEIKEYTTSTYAFRVPTTITNYSEDFLFEYDKINTCLLKSFGTENNYFSLNYYIYETKEITYFIEQYNVFNSLPKMKDEKPIIIVGEYYNTARDNGLAIFKYLVTHHQKDFQIYYGISKNSPDIKYLEDYKNNIRFIGSKEYTDIFLSSEIIIHSHFSYYLCPFSTKNGLDIFKEKECYFIQHGIILQKDVSALYSFDNHHFFDYFITSSERESKLIENKYNFPTENILEFGLPRFDNLFTWKSQLKKLFSFSKNKHFFAFFTWRANLNQLSNEAFIDSEYYKNIQKLINDSFWLDNPNLTLTLRFHRNLEKYIHLFSTNNKNVFISTEDDVKSIQNYIIDSDVMITDYSSAALDFAIMSKPVIYYLGLAENKNEDESYQKYLPGEIIESYDKLINSMKLLSNQRKNQTKFEDKLDDIYSYRDNKASYRLVEHIKKNTKRS
;
A
#
# COMPACT_ATOMS: atom_id res chain seq x y z
N MET A 1 3.03 50.14 -5.03
CA MET A 1 2.18 50.29 -3.82
C MET A 1 2.95 49.79 -2.62
N ILE A 2 3.00 50.56 -1.53
CA ILE A 2 3.63 50.14 -0.26
C ILE A 2 2.56 50.06 0.81
N ILE A 3 2.43 48.89 1.44
CA ILE A 3 1.44 48.60 2.48
C ILE A 3 2.14 48.58 3.83
N ASP A 4 1.64 49.37 4.77
CA ASP A 4 2.20 49.56 6.11
C ASP A 4 1.10 49.61 7.16
N VAL A 5 1.46 49.34 8.42
CA VAL A 5 0.59 49.52 9.57
C VAL A 5 1.25 50.46 10.56
N GLN A 6 0.61 51.59 10.82
CA GLN A 6 1.07 52.58 11.80
C GLN A 6 -0.11 52.96 12.70
N ASN A 7 0.13 53.06 14.01
CA ASN A 7 -0.88 53.45 15.00
C ASN A 7 -2.22 52.71 14.84
N ASN A 8 -2.18 51.40 14.56
CA ASN A 8 -3.37 50.55 14.36
C ASN A 8 -4.27 50.98 13.18
N THR A 9 -3.65 51.54 12.12
CA THR A 9 -4.31 51.89 10.85
C THR A 9 -3.52 51.34 9.67
N PHE A 10 -4.20 50.95 8.60
CA PHE A 10 -3.52 50.55 7.36
C PHE A 10 -3.18 51.80 6.58
N ILE A 11 -1.93 51.92 6.16
CA ILE A 11 -1.45 52.99 5.30
C ILE A 11 -0.97 52.37 4.00
N ILE A 12 -1.65 52.69 2.90
CA ILE A 12 -1.29 52.24 1.56
C ILE A 12 -0.80 53.44 0.75
N ASN A 13 0.47 53.44 0.38
CA ASN A 13 1.10 54.50 -0.43
C ASN A 13 1.23 54.06 -1.89
N PHE A 14 0.85 54.93 -2.83
CA PHE A 14 0.89 54.68 -4.27
C PHE A 14 2.01 55.51 -4.94
N GLU A 15 3.07 54.86 -5.40
CA GLU A 15 4.25 55.58 -5.92
C GLU A 15 4.08 56.12 -7.34
N THR A 16 3.28 55.48 -8.19
CA THR A 16 3.27 55.75 -9.65
C THR A 16 1.88 55.86 -10.27
N ALA A 17 0.82 56.04 -9.48
CA ALA A 17 -0.55 56.00 -9.99
C ALA A 17 -1.33 57.27 -9.62
N ASN A 18 -1.87 57.96 -10.65
CA ASN A 18 -2.90 58.98 -10.50
C ASN A 18 -4.25 58.28 -10.23
N LEU A 19 -4.39 57.67 -9.07
CA LEU A 19 -5.66 57.05 -8.65
C LEU A 19 -6.59 58.14 -8.14
N SER A 20 -7.80 58.22 -8.68
CA SER A 20 -8.82 59.17 -8.21
C SER A 20 -9.54 58.64 -6.98
N GLU A 21 -9.99 57.38 -7.05
CA GLU A 21 -10.84 56.77 -6.03
C GLU A 21 -10.46 55.31 -5.76
N ILE A 22 -10.60 54.90 -4.50
CA ILE A 22 -10.47 53.51 -4.06
C ILE A 22 -11.72 53.09 -3.31
N LYS A 23 -12.25 51.92 -3.66
CA LYS A 23 -13.38 51.29 -3.00
C LYS A 23 -12.91 50.13 -2.13
N LEU A 24 -13.37 50.13 -0.88
CA LEU A 24 -13.41 48.95 -0.04
C LEU A 24 -14.82 48.39 -0.07
N ASP A 25 -14.93 47.09 -0.33
CA ASP A 25 -16.21 46.45 -0.57
C ASP A 25 -16.29 45.09 0.11
N SER A 26 -17.38 44.85 0.85
CA SER A 26 -17.67 43.59 1.51
C SER A 26 -19.18 43.42 1.75
N LYS A 27 -19.68 43.71 2.95
CA LYS A 27 -21.13 43.76 3.25
C LYS A 27 -21.68 45.16 3.04
N ASN A 28 -20.91 46.15 3.49
CA ASN A 28 -21.09 47.53 3.14
C ASN A 28 -19.92 47.97 2.25
N GLU A 29 -20.11 49.03 1.48
CA GLU A 29 -19.06 49.65 0.67
C GLU A 29 -18.65 51.01 1.23
N LYS A 30 -17.38 51.36 1.04
CA LYS A 30 -16.86 52.68 1.34
C LYS A 30 -15.89 53.12 0.24
N ILE A 31 -16.13 54.30 -0.32
CA ILE A 31 -15.30 54.91 -1.36
C ILE A 31 -14.44 56.02 -0.75
N TYR A 32 -13.17 56.04 -1.10
CA TYR A 32 -12.17 57.01 -0.66
C TYR A 32 -11.67 57.78 -1.87
N THR A 33 -11.69 59.11 -1.80
CA THR A 33 -10.93 59.98 -2.71
C THR A 33 -9.47 59.99 -2.27
N ILE A 34 -8.54 59.79 -3.19
CA ILE A 34 -7.12 59.68 -2.87
C ILE A 34 -6.43 61.03 -3.02
N ASP A 35 -6.05 61.61 -1.88
CA ASP A 35 -5.19 62.80 -1.81
C ASP A 35 -3.74 62.37 -1.48
N ASN A 36 -2.75 63.01 -2.13
CA ASN A 36 -1.31 62.75 -1.93
C ASN A 36 -0.88 61.29 -2.14
N ASN A 37 -1.59 60.53 -3.00
CA ASN A 37 -1.31 59.13 -3.30
C ASN A 37 -1.25 58.23 -2.05
N GLN A 38 -2.08 58.50 -1.05
CA GLN A 38 -2.15 57.71 0.18
C GLN A 38 -3.58 57.34 0.53
N LEU A 39 -3.79 56.09 0.95
CA LEU A 39 -5.03 55.61 1.53
C LEU A 39 -4.80 55.21 3.00
N ILE A 40 -5.64 55.72 3.89
CA ILE A 40 -5.65 55.38 5.31
C ILE A 40 -6.96 54.66 5.63
N ILE A 41 -6.86 53.43 6.14
CA ILE A 41 -8.02 52.62 6.53
C ILE A 41 -7.98 52.41 8.04
N THR A 42 -9.03 52.85 8.73
CA THR A 42 -9.15 52.74 10.19
C THR A 42 -9.90 51.48 10.60
N THR A 43 -9.83 51.12 11.89
CA THR A 43 -10.63 50.01 12.45
C THR A 43 -12.12 50.26 12.36
N ASP A 44 -12.57 51.51 12.53
CA ASP A 44 -13.99 51.88 12.41
C ASP A 44 -14.49 51.71 10.98
N ASP A 45 -13.67 52.03 9.98
CA ASP A 45 -13.99 51.76 8.58
C ASP A 45 -14.21 50.26 8.35
N LEU A 46 -13.31 49.43 8.86
CA LEU A 46 -13.37 47.98 8.68
C LEU A 46 -14.57 47.38 9.42
N LYS A 47 -14.91 47.86 10.63
CA LYS A 47 -16.12 47.46 11.35
C LYS A 47 -17.38 47.77 10.56
N PHE A 48 -17.45 48.97 9.97
CA PHE A 48 -18.56 49.38 9.12
C PHE A 48 -18.66 48.49 7.88
N ILE A 49 -17.56 48.33 7.13
CA ILE A 49 -17.51 47.55 5.88
C ILE A 49 -17.89 46.08 6.11
N THR A 50 -17.44 45.51 7.22
CA THR A 50 -17.67 44.09 7.58
C THR A 50 -18.97 43.85 8.35
N ASP A 51 -19.68 44.92 8.73
CA ASP A 51 -20.84 44.87 9.63
C ASP A 51 -20.57 44.10 10.94
N ASN A 52 -19.35 44.25 11.48
CA ASN A 52 -18.83 43.49 12.63
C ASN A 52 -18.95 41.96 12.50
N GLN A 53 -19.00 41.45 11.27
CA GLN A 53 -19.11 40.03 10.97
C GLN A 53 -17.90 39.55 10.19
N LYS A 54 -17.66 38.24 10.21
CA LYS A 54 -16.62 37.61 9.39
C LYS A 54 -16.81 37.94 7.91
N ALA A 55 -15.82 38.58 7.30
CA ALA A 55 -15.87 38.93 5.89
C ALA A 55 -14.50 39.22 5.27
N PHE A 56 -14.41 39.00 3.96
CA PHE A 56 -13.28 39.49 3.15
C PHE A 56 -13.63 40.87 2.61
N VAL A 57 -12.74 41.82 2.81
CA VAL A 57 -12.83 43.17 2.25
C VAL A 57 -11.97 43.22 0.99
N SER A 58 -12.60 43.49 -0.14
CA SER A 58 -11.92 43.69 -1.42
C SER A 58 -11.47 45.13 -1.55
N ILE A 59 -10.27 45.36 -2.09
CA ILE A 59 -9.73 46.70 -2.35
C ILE A 59 -9.59 46.89 -3.86
N SER A 60 -10.29 47.86 -4.42
CA SER A 60 -10.33 48.13 -5.87
C SER A 60 -10.15 49.61 -6.17
N TYR A 61 -9.53 49.96 -7.29
CA TYR A 61 -9.40 51.33 -7.77
C TYR A 61 -10.32 51.59 -8.97
N LEU A 62 -10.73 52.85 -9.16
CA LEU A 62 -11.52 53.25 -10.31
C LEU A 62 -10.62 53.49 -11.53
N SER A 63 -10.95 52.87 -12.66
CA SER A 63 -10.30 53.10 -13.95
C SER A 63 -11.33 52.97 -15.06
N ASP A 64 -11.40 53.96 -15.95
CA ASP A 64 -12.34 53.98 -17.09
C ASP A 64 -13.81 53.69 -16.72
N GLY A 65 -14.22 54.08 -15.51
CA GLY A 65 -15.58 53.87 -14.99
C GLY A 65 -15.83 52.49 -14.36
N GLU A 66 -14.82 51.62 -14.31
CA GLU A 66 -14.92 50.29 -13.70
C GLU A 66 -14.05 50.17 -12.44
N TRP A 67 -14.52 49.37 -11.47
CA TRP A 67 -13.77 49.05 -10.26
C TRP A 67 -12.84 47.86 -10.50
N ILE A 68 -11.54 48.12 -10.58
CA ILE A 68 -10.52 47.12 -10.83
C ILE A 68 -9.87 46.70 -9.50
N PRO A 69 -9.90 45.41 -9.12
CA PRO A 69 -9.24 44.97 -7.91
C PRO A 69 -7.71 45.05 -8.05
N PHE A 70 -7.03 45.41 -6.96
CA PHE A 70 -5.57 45.31 -6.94
C PHE A 70 -5.14 43.85 -7.01
N ASN A 71 -4.43 43.48 -8.08
CA ASN A 71 -3.97 42.13 -8.34
C ASN A 71 -2.43 42.13 -8.47
N ILE A 72 -1.78 41.07 -7.99
CA ILE A 72 -0.34 40.87 -8.13
C ILE A 72 0.14 40.72 -9.59
N GLU A 73 -0.78 40.49 -10.52
CA GLU A 73 -0.50 40.37 -11.96
C GLU A 73 -0.46 41.71 -12.68
N ASN A 74 -1.00 42.79 -12.08
CA ASN A 74 -1.02 44.12 -12.69
C ASN A 74 -0.47 45.22 -11.76
N THR A 75 -0.19 44.90 -10.50
CA THR A 75 0.22 45.88 -9.49
C THR A 75 1.48 45.41 -8.77
N LYS A 76 2.54 46.23 -8.81
CA LYS A 76 3.73 46.01 -7.98
C LYS A 76 3.46 46.45 -6.55
N MET A 77 3.57 45.51 -5.62
CA MET A 77 3.29 45.71 -4.20
C MET A 77 4.54 45.43 -3.36
N ALA A 78 4.67 46.15 -2.25
CA ALA A 78 5.65 45.91 -1.21
C ALA A 78 4.94 46.02 0.14
N PHE A 79 5.31 45.15 1.08
CA PHE A 79 4.75 45.10 2.42
C PHE A 79 5.84 45.48 3.42
N LYS A 80 5.51 46.34 4.39
CA LYS A 80 6.37 46.58 5.54
C LYS A 80 6.23 45.46 6.57
N THR A 81 7.02 45.54 7.63
CA THR A 81 7.19 44.50 8.66
C THR A 81 5.91 44.04 9.37
N ARG A 82 4.80 44.78 9.27
CA ARG A 82 3.52 44.40 9.88
C ARG A 82 2.35 44.80 8.98
N THR A 83 1.43 43.88 8.81
CA THR A 83 0.22 44.02 7.98
C THR A 83 -1.04 43.56 8.73
N GLU A 84 -0.97 43.60 10.06
CA GLU A 84 -2.06 43.24 10.97
C GLU A 84 -2.39 44.40 11.91
N ILE A 85 -3.70 44.67 12.04
CA ILE A 85 -4.30 45.61 12.99
C ILE A 85 -5.11 44.80 13.98
N ILE A 86 -5.04 45.16 15.27
CA ILE A 86 -5.76 44.45 16.33
C ILE A 86 -6.75 45.42 16.97
N ASP A 87 -8.03 45.08 16.95
CA ASP A 87 -9.09 45.80 17.64
C ASP A 87 -9.84 44.85 18.57
N ASN A 88 -9.62 45.00 19.88
CA ASN A 88 -10.10 44.05 20.89
C ASN A 88 -9.66 42.60 20.57
N GLU A 89 -10.61 41.70 20.32
CA GLU A 89 -10.37 40.28 19.96
C GLU A 89 -10.33 40.05 18.44
N THR A 90 -10.52 41.09 17.62
CA THR A 90 -10.55 40.98 16.15
C THR A 90 -9.23 41.43 15.55
N THR A 91 -8.60 40.53 14.79
CA THR A 91 -7.41 40.85 13.98
C THR A 91 -7.82 41.06 12.53
N TYR A 92 -7.50 42.23 11.99
CA TYR A 92 -7.64 42.55 10.58
C TYR A 92 -6.29 42.38 9.91
N THR A 93 -6.20 41.50 8.92
CA THR A 93 -4.96 41.20 8.21
C THR A 93 -5.07 41.59 6.74
N CYS A 94 -4.14 42.41 6.26
CA CYS A 94 -4.02 42.77 4.84
C CYS A 94 -3.07 41.79 4.14
N TYR A 95 -3.57 41.07 3.12
CA TYR A 95 -2.84 39.96 2.51
C TYR A 95 -3.24 39.75 1.05
N ILE A 96 -2.50 38.85 0.37
CA ILE A 96 -2.81 38.40 -0.98
C ILE A 96 -3.65 37.12 -0.93
N GLY A 97 -4.88 37.19 -1.43
CA GLY A 97 -5.77 36.05 -1.56
C GLY A 97 -5.31 35.03 -2.61
N GLY A 98 -5.83 33.80 -2.55
CA GLY A 98 -5.54 32.75 -3.56
C GLY A 98 -6.00 33.10 -4.98
N ASP A 99 -6.91 34.06 -5.12
CA ASP A 99 -7.31 34.69 -6.38
C ASP A 99 -6.39 35.83 -6.80
N LYS A 100 -5.20 35.93 -6.19
CA LYS A 100 -4.14 36.88 -6.52
C LYS A 100 -4.46 38.35 -6.24
N LYS A 101 -5.53 38.62 -5.47
CA LYS A 101 -6.00 39.98 -5.15
C LYS A 101 -5.62 40.40 -3.74
N LEU A 102 -5.34 41.70 -3.55
CA LEU A 102 -5.14 42.31 -2.24
C LEU A 102 -6.48 42.40 -1.49
N LYS A 103 -6.51 41.89 -0.26
CA LYS A 103 -7.71 41.83 0.58
C LYS A 103 -7.38 42.13 2.03
N ILE A 104 -8.39 42.53 2.80
CA ILE A 104 -8.35 42.54 4.26
C ILE A 104 -9.31 41.49 4.78
N PHE A 105 -8.89 40.68 5.74
CA PHE A 105 -9.72 39.66 6.37
C PHE A 105 -9.69 39.82 7.88
N ASN A 106 -10.85 39.67 8.53
CA ASN A 106 -11.02 40.01 9.94
C ASN A 106 -11.17 38.79 10.88
N GLU A 107 -10.97 37.55 10.41
CA GLU A 107 -11.09 36.40 11.32
C GLU A 107 -10.39 35.12 10.84
N GLY A 108 -9.17 34.90 11.32
CA GLY A 108 -8.47 33.61 11.28
C GLY A 108 -7.08 33.69 10.65
N PHE A 109 -6.40 32.55 10.65
CA PHE A 109 -5.06 32.43 10.08
C PHE A 109 -5.10 32.32 8.56
N ILE A 110 -4.25 33.08 7.87
CA ILE A 110 -4.15 33.01 6.41
C ILE A 110 -3.30 31.80 6.03
N SER A 111 -3.77 31.04 5.03
CA SER A 111 -3.01 29.91 4.50
C SER A 111 -1.80 30.40 3.69
N ASN A 112 -0.64 29.87 4.03
CA ASN A 112 0.65 30.27 3.45
C ASN A 112 0.77 29.75 2.00
N LYS A 113 -0.15 28.86 1.60
CA LYS A 113 -0.27 28.38 0.22
C LYS A 113 -0.65 29.49 -0.76
N THR A 114 -1.29 30.57 -0.32
CA THR A 114 -1.67 31.67 -1.25
C THR A 114 -0.47 32.43 -1.80
N ILE A 115 0.68 32.35 -1.11
CA ILE A 115 1.91 33.05 -1.47
C ILE A 115 3.03 32.09 -1.92
N LEU A 116 2.77 30.78 -1.95
CA LEU A 116 3.72 29.76 -2.36
C LEU A 116 3.59 29.47 -3.86
N GLU A 117 4.70 29.58 -4.60
CA GLU A 117 4.77 29.24 -6.02
C GLU A 117 5.32 27.83 -6.26
N GLY A 118 6.26 27.40 -5.42
CA GLY A 118 6.92 26.11 -5.58
C GLY A 118 7.59 25.64 -4.31
N VAL A 119 7.65 24.32 -4.15
CA VAL A 119 8.40 23.66 -3.08
C VAL A 119 8.99 22.37 -3.64
N MET A 120 10.22 22.03 -3.24
CA MET A 120 10.86 20.79 -3.64
C MET A 120 11.85 20.33 -2.59
N LEU A 121 11.80 19.03 -2.24
CA LEU A 121 12.89 18.40 -1.48
C LEU A 121 14.08 18.21 -2.42
N ASN A 122 15.19 18.88 -2.14
CA ASN A 122 16.39 18.82 -2.97
C ASN A 122 17.36 17.74 -2.50
N LYS A 123 17.41 17.52 -1.18
CA LYS A 123 18.43 16.67 -0.56
C LYS A 123 17.91 15.99 0.68
N ILE A 124 18.31 14.73 0.84
CA ILE A 124 18.33 14.01 2.10
C ILE A 124 19.70 13.33 2.21
N GLU A 125 20.37 13.45 3.35
CA GLU A 125 21.60 12.72 3.61
C GLU A 125 21.75 12.41 5.10
N LYS A 126 22.56 11.40 5.41
CA LYS A 126 22.98 11.10 6.77
C LYS A 126 24.35 11.71 7.05
N ILE A 127 24.43 12.56 8.08
CA ILE A 127 25.70 13.05 8.63
C ILE A 127 25.77 12.61 10.09
N ASN A 128 26.75 11.77 10.43
CA ASN A 128 26.89 11.16 11.76
C ASN A 128 25.58 10.47 12.18
N ASP A 129 24.96 10.89 13.28
CA ASP A 129 23.70 10.36 13.81
C ASP A 129 22.50 11.28 13.51
N SER A 130 22.59 12.11 12.47
CA SER A 130 21.50 13.01 12.06
C SER A 130 21.18 12.87 10.57
N LEU A 131 19.89 12.95 10.26
CA LEU A 131 19.39 13.15 8.90
C LEU A 131 19.29 14.64 8.62
N ILE A 132 19.93 15.07 7.54
CA ILE A 132 19.84 16.42 7.03
C ILE A 132 18.88 16.46 5.85
N PHE A 133 17.96 17.42 5.86
CA PHE A 133 17.01 17.65 4.78
C PHE A 133 17.14 19.08 4.27
N ASP A 134 17.15 19.25 2.95
CA ASP A 134 17.12 20.58 2.33
C ASP A 134 15.84 20.73 1.50
N LEU A 135 15.05 21.74 1.85
CA LEU A 135 13.82 22.11 1.15
C LEU A 135 14.02 23.45 0.44
N SER A 136 13.78 23.48 -0.86
CA SER A 136 13.63 24.74 -1.60
C SER A 136 12.20 25.21 -1.58
N LEU A 137 12.00 26.51 -1.37
CA LEU A 137 10.70 27.17 -1.39
C LEU A 137 10.79 28.45 -2.23
N SER A 138 9.83 28.60 -3.14
CA SER A 138 9.62 29.82 -3.93
C SER A 138 8.34 30.50 -3.44
N THR A 139 8.46 31.76 -2.99
CA THR A 139 7.34 32.52 -2.41
C THR A 139 7.24 33.91 -3.00
N LYS A 140 6.03 34.45 -3.11
CA LYS A 140 5.76 35.80 -3.62
C LYS A 140 5.59 36.80 -2.50
N TYR A 141 6.22 37.97 -2.67
CA TYR A 141 6.18 39.17 -1.82
C TYR A 141 6.71 39.04 -0.40
N PHE A 142 6.65 37.85 0.19
CA PHE A 142 7.03 37.62 1.57
C PHE A 142 8.16 36.60 1.63
N GLN A 143 9.24 36.98 2.31
CA GLN A 143 10.35 36.07 2.58
C GLN A 143 9.98 35.16 3.76
N PRO A 144 10.13 33.83 3.63
CA PRO A 144 9.99 32.92 4.76
C PRO A 144 10.99 33.24 5.87
N THR A 145 10.53 33.27 7.12
CA THR A 145 11.38 33.50 8.31
C THR A 145 11.70 32.23 9.07
N VAL A 146 10.75 31.30 9.09
CA VAL A 146 10.89 29.98 9.69
C VAL A 146 10.21 29.02 8.74
N VAL A 147 10.83 27.89 8.44
CA VAL A 147 10.14 26.77 7.80
C VAL A 147 10.08 25.66 8.83
N ASN A 148 8.92 25.04 9.01
CA ASN A 148 8.79 23.88 9.89
C ASN A 148 8.58 22.63 9.05
N LEU A 149 9.32 21.58 9.38
CA LEU A 149 9.20 20.25 8.82
C LEU A 149 8.51 19.35 9.85
N PHE A 150 7.53 18.59 9.40
CA PHE A 150 6.72 17.70 10.21
C PHE A 150 6.96 16.27 9.74
N LEU A 151 7.48 15.43 10.64
CA LEU A 151 7.66 14.01 10.39
C LEU A 151 6.54 13.27 11.12
N ARG A 152 5.64 12.63 10.38
CA ARG A 152 4.47 11.95 10.94
C ARG A 152 4.53 10.46 10.70
N ASP A 153 4.59 9.69 11.78
CA ASP A 153 4.48 8.23 11.68
C ASP A 153 3.04 7.84 11.33
N ARG A 154 2.88 7.07 10.25
CA ARG A 154 1.56 6.73 9.72
C ARG A 154 0.81 5.75 10.63
N LYS A 155 1.54 4.87 11.34
CA LYS A 155 0.95 3.85 12.22
C LYS A 155 0.44 4.44 13.53
N THR A 156 1.32 5.10 14.29
CA THR A 156 1.02 5.65 15.61
C THR A 156 0.39 7.04 15.57
N LYS A 157 0.43 7.70 14.40
CA LYS A 157 0.03 9.11 14.21
C LYS A 157 0.86 10.12 15.00
N LYS A 158 1.92 9.69 15.70
CA LYS A 158 2.87 10.60 16.35
C LYS A 158 3.54 11.51 15.33
N GLN A 159 3.91 12.69 15.80
CA GLN A 159 4.49 13.73 14.96
C GLN A 159 5.66 14.39 15.67
N LEU A 160 6.75 14.55 14.93
CA LEU A 160 7.90 15.36 15.30
C LEU A 160 7.86 16.64 14.46
N ILE A 161 8.12 17.79 15.07
CA ILE A 161 8.20 19.09 14.40
C ILE A 161 9.63 19.60 14.55
N VAL A 162 10.26 19.93 13.44
CA VAL A 162 11.62 20.46 13.39
C VAL A 162 11.60 21.77 12.59
N SER A 163 11.99 22.86 13.24
CA SER A 163 12.14 24.15 12.57
C SER A 163 13.50 24.23 11.87
N SER A 164 13.54 24.95 10.75
CA SER A 164 14.77 25.19 9.99
C SER A 164 15.83 25.86 10.87
N SER A 165 17.05 25.32 10.88
CA SER A 165 18.16 25.94 11.63
C SER A 165 18.63 27.23 10.97
N ASP A 166 18.59 27.26 9.64
CA ASP A 166 18.94 28.40 8.79
C ASP A 166 18.01 28.46 7.58
N ILE A 167 17.76 29.67 7.08
CA ILE A 167 17.10 29.92 5.79
C ILE A 167 18.03 30.79 4.95
N GLN A 168 18.54 30.22 3.86
CA GLN A 168 19.34 30.95 2.87
C GLN A 168 18.42 31.48 1.77
N VAL A 169 18.45 32.78 1.52
CA VAL A 169 17.76 33.38 0.37
C VAL A 169 18.75 33.45 -0.79
N ASN A 170 18.56 32.57 -1.76
CA ASN A 170 19.49 32.41 -2.87
C ASN A 170 19.33 33.52 -3.91
N ASN A 171 18.10 34.03 -4.10
CA ASN A 171 17.80 35.11 -5.03
C ASN A 171 16.49 35.81 -4.65
N ALA A 172 16.46 37.14 -4.75
CA ALA A 172 15.23 37.93 -4.86
C ALA A 172 15.17 38.49 -6.28
N GLN A 173 14.30 37.91 -7.12
CA GLN A 173 14.20 38.29 -8.53
C GLN A 173 12.84 38.91 -8.84
N LEU A 174 12.86 39.98 -9.64
CA LEU A 174 11.74 40.34 -10.49
C LEU A 174 11.82 39.43 -11.72
N ILE A 175 10.90 38.48 -11.83
CA ILE A 175 10.76 37.68 -13.05
C ILE A 175 10.42 38.67 -14.20
N PRO A 176 11.05 38.57 -15.39
CA PRO A 176 10.71 39.42 -16.52
C PRO A 176 9.20 39.39 -16.80
N ASN A 177 8.56 40.55 -16.90
CA ASN A 177 7.10 40.75 -17.04
C ASN A 177 6.23 40.35 -15.82
N SER A 178 6.82 40.09 -14.65
CA SER A 178 6.07 39.90 -13.39
C SER A 178 6.10 41.18 -12.54
N PHE A 179 4.95 41.53 -11.96
CA PHE A 179 4.84 42.59 -10.96
C PHE A 179 5.11 42.08 -9.53
N ALA A 180 5.37 40.78 -9.36
CA ALA A 180 5.68 40.16 -8.07
C ALA A 180 7.18 40.02 -7.82
N ILE A 181 7.59 40.33 -6.58
CA ILE A 181 8.92 39.97 -6.06
C ILE A 181 8.83 38.51 -5.64
N THR A 182 9.74 37.67 -6.14
CA THR A 182 9.81 36.25 -5.76
C THR A 182 11.06 36.01 -4.93
N TYR A 183 10.90 35.31 -3.81
CA TYR A 183 11.98 34.87 -2.92
C TYR A 183 12.23 33.38 -3.11
N GLU A 184 13.41 33.06 -3.61
CA GLU A 184 13.91 31.69 -3.67
C GLU A 184 14.72 31.40 -2.41
N SER A 185 14.16 30.56 -1.55
CA SER A 185 14.71 30.23 -0.23
C SER A 185 15.08 28.75 -0.15
N GLN A 186 16.12 28.46 0.60
CA GLN A 186 16.51 27.11 0.98
C GLN A 186 16.49 27.00 2.51
N ALA A 187 15.74 26.05 3.02
CA ALA A 187 15.64 25.74 4.44
C ALA A 187 16.26 24.38 4.72
N SER A 188 17.19 24.34 5.68
CA SER A 188 17.87 23.12 6.10
C SER A 188 17.38 22.66 7.47
N PHE A 189 17.21 21.35 7.61
CA PHE A 189 16.71 20.69 8.82
C PHE A 189 17.69 19.61 9.25
N SER A 190 17.83 19.42 10.56
CA SER A 190 18.60 18.31 11.14
C SER A 190 17.72 17.54 12.12
N VAL A 191 17.59 16.24 11.89
CA VAL A 191 16.82 15.33 12.74
C VAL A 191 17.75 14.25 13.27
N ASN A 192 17.99 14.24 14.59
CA ASN A 192 18.88 13.26 15.19
C ASN A 192 18.18 11.90 15.39
N ASN A 193 18.99 10.85 15.59
CA ASN A 193 18.50 9.49 15.80
C ASN A 193 17.57 9.34 17.02
N LYS A 194 17.80 10.08 18.12
CA LYS A 194 16.93 10.02 19.31
C LYS A 194 15.52 10.53 19.01
N ASP A 195 15.41 11.61 18.24
CA ASP A 195 14.11 12.16 17.83
C ASP A 195 13.36 11.19 16.92
N ILE A 196 14.07 10.53 16.00
CA ILE A 196 13.52 9.45 15.17
C ILE A 196 13.07 8.28 16.05
N SER A 197 13.91 7.81 16.97
CA SER A 197 13.57 6.71 17.88
C SER A 197 12.38 7.04 18.78
N ASN A 198 12.20 8.30 19.19
CA ASN A 198 11.05 8.74 19.98
C ASN A 198 9.75 8.84 19.14
N LEU A 199 9.89 9.19 17.86
CA LEU A 199 8.78 9.24 16.91
C LEU A 199 8.20 7.83 16.69
N LEU A 200 9.08 6.85 16.52
CA LEU A 200 8.74 5.44 16.31
C LEU A 200 8.42 4.77 17.67
N ASN A 201 7.39 3.93 17.76
CA ASN A 201 7.05 3.27 19.04
C ASN A 201 6.83 1.76 18.94
N SER A 202 6.99 1.19 17.75
CA SER A 202 6.69 -0.22 17.52
C SER A 202 7.80 -0.89 16.76
N ILE A 203 8.10 -2.13 17.15
CA ILE A 203 8.89 -3.09 16.39
C ILE A 203 8.29 -3.21 14.97
N TYR A 204 9.15 -3.24 13.96
CA TYR A 204 8.78 -3.43 12.56
C TYR A 204 7.80 -4.60 12.42
N ASN A 205 6.62 -4.33 11.83
CA ASN A 205 5.66 -5.37 11.47
C ASN A 205 5.72 -5.60 9.95
N PRO A 206 6.30 -6.71 9.49
CA PRO A 206 6.43 -7.01 8.07
C PRO A 206 5.08 -7.39 7.41
N ASP A 207 4.03 -7.69 8.20
CA ASP A 207 2.65 -7.89 7.71
C ASP A 207 1.98 -6.56 7.29
N GLU A 208 2.54 -5.44 7.73
CA GLU A 208 1.97 -4.11 7.56
C GLU A 208 2.98 -3.15 6.89
N PRO A 209 3.57 -3.51 5.72
CA PRO A 209 4.65 -2.74 5.12
C PRO A 209 4.22 -1.32 4.73
N PHE A 210 2.92 -1.07 4.54
CA PHE A 210 2.32 0.23 4.25
C PHE A 210 2.11 1.14 5.46
N PHE A 211 2.29 0.61 6.68
CA PHE A 211 2.08 1.36 7.93
C PHE A 211 3.39 1.83 8.56
N ASN A 212 4.54 1.21 8.24
CA ASN A 212 5.85 1.62 8.76
C ASN A 212 6.44 2.79 7.95
N TRP A 213 5.65 3.84 7.71
CA TRP A 213 6.03 5.00 6.90
C TRP A 213 6.02 6.28 7.72
N ILE A 214 7.03 7.12 7.51
CA ILE A 214 7.08 8.49 7.99
C ILE A 214 6.72 9.41 6.84
N ASP A 215 5.58 10.09 6.96
CA ASP A 215 5.11 11.08 6.00
C ASP A 215 5.63 12.48 6.38
N PHE A 216 6.22 13.17 5.42
CA PHE A 216 6.77 14.52 5.57
C PHE A 216 5.74 15.58 5.16
N TYR A 217 5.58 16.60 6.01
CA TYR A 217 4.81 17.80 5.74
C TYR A 217 5.64 19.04 6.06
N TYR A 218 5.25 20.19 5.53
CA TYR A 218 5.89 21.46 5.82
C TYR A 218 4.87 22.59 5.99
N ASN A 219 5.26 23.62 6.72
CA ASN A 219 4.68 24.96 6.67
C ASN A 219 5.80 26.01 6.83
N PHE A 220 5.47 27.28 6.71
CA PHE A 220 6.46 28.35 6.90
C PHE A 220 5.82 29.63 7.42
N GLU A 221 6.56 30.41 8.19
CA GLU A 221 6.15 31.69 8.74
C GLU A 221 6.77 32.84 7.96
N ILE A 222 6.18 34.03 8.09
CA ILE A 222 6.66 35.30 7.53
C ILE A 222 6.56 36.39 8.61
N LYS A 223 7.14 37.58 8.40
CA LYS A 223 7.14 38.63 9.43
C LYS A 223 5.85 39.43 9.47
N GLU A 224 5.16 39.50 8.34
CA GLU A 224 4.16 40.51 8.05
C GLU A 224 2.81 40.23 8.70
N TYR A 225 2.45 38.95 8.85
CA TYR A 225 1.22 38.53 9.50
C TYR A 225 1.29 37.09 10.03
N THR A 226 0.36 36.77 10.92
CA THR A 226 0.26 35.45 11.54
C THR A 226 -0.30 34.43 10.54
N THR A 227 0.43 33.34 10.35
CA THR A 227 0.17 32.31 9.35
C THR A 227 -0.58 31.12 9.92
N SER A 228 -1.24 30.34 9.05
CA SER A 228 -1.91 29.10 9.47
C SER A 228 -0.90 28.03 9.85
N THR A 229 -1.23 27.26 10.90
CA THR A 229 -0.45 26.08 11.31
C THR A 229 -0.67 24.87 10.39
N TYR A 230 -1.58 24.96 9.41
CA TYR A 230 -1.85 23.88 8.47
C TYR A 230 -0.60 23.52 7.66
N ALA A 231 -0.29 22.23 7.59
CA ALA A 231 0.90 21.71 6.92
C ALA A 231 0.56 20.97 5.62
N PHE A 232 1.41 21.09 4.61
CA PHE A 232 1.25 20.48 3.29
C PHE A 232 2.25 19.33 3.09
N ARG A 233 1.89 18.29 2.34
CA ARG A 233 2.84 17.19 2.02
C ARG A 233 4.04 17.75 1.25
N VAL A 234 5.23 17.31 1.62
CA VAL A 234 6.48 17.66 0.90
C VAL A 234 6.52 16.91 -0.44
N PRO A 235 6.55 17.60 -1.59
CA PRO A 235 6.70 16.94 -2.88
C PRO A 235 8.15 16.53 -3.14
N THR A 236 8.33 15.54 -4.03
CA THR A 236 9.64 15.02 -4.40
C THR A 236 9.67 14.57 -5.85
N THR A 237 10.88 14.59 -6.43
CA THR A 237 11.21 13.94 -7.71
C THR A 237 11.81 12.55 -7.51
N ILE A 238 12.01 12.11 -6.26
CA ILE A 238 12.49 10.77 -5.93
C ILE A 238 11.39 9.78 -6.29
N THR A 239 11.61 8.95 -7.31
CA THR A 239 10.61 7.97 -7.77
C THR A 239 10.76 6.60 -7.12
N ASN A 240 11.98 6.20 -6.71
CA ASN A 240 12.30 4.88 -6.18
C ASN A 240 13.15 4.95 -4.90
N TYR A 241 13.31 3.79 -4.22
CA TYR A 241 14.21 3.63 -3.09
C TYR A 241 15.65 4.03 -3.46
N SER A 242 16.07 5.23 -3.05
CA SER A 242 17.36 5.79 -3.48
C SER A 242 18.51 5.39 -2.56
N GLU A 243 18.29 5.46 -1.24
CA GLU A 243 19.34 5.32 -0.23
C GLU A 243 18.86 4.61 1.04
N ASP A 244 19.79 3.88 1.67
CA ASP A 244 19.62 3.27 2.98
C ASP A 244 20.29 4.15 4.04
N PHE A 245 19.54 4.55 5.07
CA PHE A 245 20.09 5.27 6.21
C PHE A 245 19.98 4.43 7.48
N LEU A 246 21.12 3.97 8.00
CA LEU A 246 21.20 3.14 9.19
C LEU A 246 21.57 3.96 10.43
N PHE A 247 20.76 3.88 11.49
CA PHE A 247 20.96 4.57 12.77
C PHE A 247 20.77 3.63 13.95
N GLU A 248 21.47 3.89 15.06
CA GLU A 248 21.14 3.27 16.34
C GLU A 248 19.71 3.66 16.74
N TYR A 249 18.86 2.64 16.96
CA TYR A 249 17.49 2.83 17.45
C TYR A 249 17.44 2.77 18.97
N ASP A 250 18.06 1.73 19.53
CA ASP A 250 18.33 1.53 20.94
C ASP A 250 19.63 0.70 21.10
N LYS A 251 19.97 0.29 22.33
CA LYS A 251 21.21 -0.44 22.64
C LYS A 251 21.41 -1.75 21.86
N ILE A 252 20.33 -2.38 21.39
CA ILE A 252 20.38 -3.70 20.74
C ILE A 252 19.77 -3.68 19.33
N ASN A 253 19.14 -2.58 18.92
CA ASN A 253 18.45 -2.46 17.64
C ASN A 253 18.98 -1.31 16.78
N THR A 254 18.97 -1.53 15.47
CA THR A 254 19.32 -0.55 14.43
C THR A 254 18.08 -0.27 13.58
N CYS A 255 17.82 1.00 13.32
CA CYS A 255 16.77 1.46 12.40
C CYS A 255 17.36 1.66 11.00
N LEU A 256 16.78 1.00 10.00
CA LEU A 256 17.00 1.27 8.59
C LEU A 256 15.87 2.17 8.09
N LEU A 257 16.21 3.33 7.54
CA LEU A 257 15.29 4.24 6.86
C LEU A 257 15.55 4.22 5.36
N LYS A 258 14.49 4.13 4.56
CA LYS A 258 14.57 4.13 3.10
C LYS A 258 13.70 5.24 2.51
N SER A 259 14.30 6.15 1.75
CA SER A 259 13.60 7.22 1.05
C SER A 259 12.86 6.75 -0.18
N PHE A 260 11.62 7.19 -0.38
CA PHE A 260 10.87 6.93 -1.60
C PHE A 260 9.82 8.03 -1.88
N GLY A 261 9.39 8.14 -3.13
CA GLY A 261 8.23 8.93 -3.51
C GLY A 261 6.97 8.08 -3.61
N THR A 262 5.86 8.58 -3.09
CA THR A 262 4.55 7.96 -3.30
C THR A 262 4.09 8.16 -4.74
N GLU A 263 3.08 7.41 -5.20
CA GLU A 263 2.44 7.60 -6.52
C GLU A 263 1.97 9.04 -6.79
N ASN A 264 1.62 9.79 -5.74
CA ASN A 264 1.23 11.21 -5.83
C ASN A 264 2.44 12.18 -5.76
N ASN A 265 3.66 11.69 -5.98
CA ASN A 265 4.93 12.45 -5.93
C ASN A 265 5.20 13.16 -4.59
N TYR A 266 4.80 12.57 -3.47
CA TYR A 266 5.13 13.03 -2.13
C TYR A 266 6.26 12.22 -1.50
N PHE A 267 7.10 12.89 -0.71
CA PHE A 267 8.21 12.26 -0.01
C PHE A 267 7.74 11.50 1.24
N SER A 268 8.29 10.31 1.43
CA SER A 268 8.13 9.49 2.64
C SER A 268 9.39 8.68 2.91
N LEU A 269 9.55 8.26 4.17
CA LEU A 269 10.55 7.25 4.56
C LEU A 269 9.84 5.97 4.97
N ASN A 270 10.31 4.81 4.50
CA ASN A 270 9.96 3.51 5.05
C ASN A 270 10.97 3.16 6.15
N TYR A 271 10.55 2.55 7.26
CA TYR A 271 11.45 2.16 8.34
C TYR A 271 11.37 0.68 8.70
N TYR A 272 12.54 0.12 9.04
CA TYR A 272 12.72 -1.24 9.54
C TYR A 272 13.56 -1.20 10.82
N ILE A 273 13.19 -2.00 11.82
CA ILE A 273 13.93 -2.12 13.08
C ILE A 273 14.48 -3.53 13.14
N TYR A 274 15.80 -3.65 13.15
CA TYR A 274 16.53 -4.91 13.13
C TYR A 274 17.42 -5.04 14.35
N GLU A 275 17.69 -6.28 14.79
CA GLU A 275 18.68 -6.51 15.84
C GLU A 275 20.07 -6.12 15.32
N THR A 276 20.75 -5.20 16.02
CA THR A 276 22.03 -4.61 15.60
C THR A 276 23.07 -5.67 15.28
N LYS A 277 23.18 -6.72 16.12
CA LYS A 277 24.17 -7.78 15.91
C LYS A 277 23.98 -8.58 14.62
N GLU A 278 22.74 -8.67 14.13
CA GLU A 278 22.37 -9.47 12.96
C GLU A 278 22.55 -8.67 11.67
N ILE A 279 22.09 -7.42 11.65
CA ILE A 279 22.30 -6.53 10.49
C ILE A 279 23.76 -6.16 10.29
N THR A 280 24.51 -5.91 11.38
CA THR A 280 25.96 -5.66 11.29
C THR A 280 26.67 -6.88 10.70
N TYR A 281 26.31 -8.08 11.15
CA TYR A 281 26.87 -9.31 10.59
C TYR A 281 26.58 -9.44 9.09
N PHE A 282 25.33 -9.17 8.67
CA PHE A 282 24.97 -9.17 7.26
C PHE A 282 25.79 -8.19 6.41
N ILE A 283 25.98 -6.95 6.89
CA ILE A 283 26.77 -5.95 6.19
C ILE A 283 28.24 -6.40 6.09
N GLU A 284 28.81 -6.94 7.16
CA GLU A 284 30.17 -7.48 7.18
C GLU A 284 30.33 -8.63 6.18
N GLN A 285 29.41 -9.60 6.17
CA GLN A 285 29.45 -10.73 5.23
C GLN A 285 29.24 -10.30 3.78
N TYR A 286 28.32 -9.36 3.52
CA TYR A 286 28.10 -8.83 2.17
C TYR A 286 29.36 -8.16 1.60
N ASN A 287 30.08 -7.38 2.43
CA ASN A 287 31.29 -6.67 1.98
C ASN A 287 32.42 -7.62 1.55
N VAL A 288 32.46 -8.83 2.13
CA VAL A 288 33.45 -9.85 1.74
C VAL A 288 32.90 -10.88 0.76
N PHE A 289 31.58 -10.96 0.57
CA PHE A 289 30.90 -11.94 -0.28
C PHE A 289 31.47 -11.97 -1.70
N ASN A 290 31.65 -10.80 -2.33
CA ASN A 290 32.20 -10.69 -3.69
C ASN A 290 33.68 -11.12 -3.80
N SER A 291 34.38 -11.25 -2.68
CA SER A 291 35.80 -11.64 -2.62
C SER A 291 36.02 -13.11 -2.27
N LEU A 292 34.98 -13.82 -1.83
CA LEU A 292 35.08 -15.23 -1.46
C LEU A 292 34.98 -16.12 -2.72
N PRO A 293 35.91 -17.07 -2.92
CA PRO A 293 35.82 -18.00 -4.03
C PRO A 293 34.57 -18.87 -3.88
N LYS A 294 33.70 -18.89 -4.90
CA LYS A 294 32.58 -19.83 -4.97
C LYS A 294 33.14 -21.25 -4.95
N MET A 295 32.80 -22.03 -3.93
CA MET A 295 33.26 -23.42 -3.80
C MET A 295 32.55 -24.28 -4.85
N LYS A 296 33.29 -24.68 -5.89
CA LYS A 296 32.77 -25.42 -7.06
C LYS A 296 32.25 -26.84 -6.77
N ASP A 297 32.57 -27.40 -5.61
CA ASP A 297 32.33 -28.82 -5.29
C ASP A 297 31.17 -29.04 -4.30
N GLU A 298 30.46 -27.98 -3.88
CA GLU A 298 29.30 -28.11 -3.00
C GLU A 298 27.99 -28.25 -3.77
N LYS A 299 27.02 -28.93 -3.15
CA LYS A 299 25.66 -29.01 -3.70
C LYS A 299 25.04 -27.60 -3.71
N PRO A 300 24.34 -27.21 -4.79
CA PRO A 300 23.65 -25.93 -4.85
C PRO A 300 22.64 -25.81 -3.69
N ILE A 301 22.53 -24.59 -3.17
CA ILE A 301 21.67 -24.22 -2.07
C ILE A 301 20.36 -23.63 -2.64
N ILE A 302 19.25 -24.25 -2.26
CA ILE A 302 17.89 -23.78 -2.57
C ILE A 302 17.26 -23.21 -1.31
N ILE A 303 16.79 -21.96 -1.40
CA ILE A 303 15.90 -21.36 -0.41
C ILE A 303 14.49 -21.39 -0.94
N VAL A 304 13.56 -21.93 -0.14
CA VAL A 304 12.12 -21.92 -0.42
C VAL A 304 11.42 -21.01 0.58
N GLY A 305 10.41 -20.26 0.14
CA GLY A 305 9.54 -19.55 1.08
C GLY A 305 8.30 -18.92 0.45
N GLU A 306 7.53 -18.24 1.30
CA GLU A 306 6.23 -17.62 0.96
C GLU A 306 6.24 -16.16 1.44
N TYR A 307 5.15 -15.68 2.07
CA TYR A 307 5.31 -14.55 2.97
C TYR A 307 6.29 -14.93 4.09
N TYR A 308 7.00 -13.94 4.61
CA TYR A 308 8.03 -14.14 5.63
C TYR A 308 7.53 -14.90 6.88
N ASN A 309 6.22 -14.91 7.17
CA ASN A 309 5.62 -15.58 8.32
C ASN A 309 4.69 -16.76 7.96
N THR A 310 4.63 -17.22 6.71
CA THR A 310 3.73 -18.32 6.32
C THR A 310 4.44 -19.56 5.81
N ALA A 311 3.80 -20.71 6.03
CA ALA A 311 4.17 -21.99 5.42
C ALA A 311 2.93 -22.85 5.22
N ARG A 312 2.15 -22.56 4.16
CA ARG A 312 0.83 -23.18 3.95
C ARG A 312 0.49 -23.49 2.48
N ASP A 313 1.33 -23.07 1.54
CA ASP A 313 0.97 -22.97 0.13
C ASP A 313 1.94 -23.72 -0.80
N ASN A 314 2.10 -23.28 -2.05
CA ASN A 314 3.00 -23.84 -3.05
C ASN A 314 4.45 -23.94 -2.56
N GLY A 315 4.89 -22.95 -1.76
CA GLY A 315 6.21 -22.94 -1.13
C GLY A 315 6.39 -24.13 -0.17
N LEU A 316 5.44 -24.36 0.73
CA LEU A 316 5.47 -25.54 1.59
C LEU A 316 5.43 -26.86 0.78
N ALA A 317 4.59 -26.94 -0.26
CA ALA A 317 4.45 -28.14 -1.08
C ALA A 317 5.75 -28.53 -1.80
N ILE A 318 6.40 -27.58 -2.49
CA ILE A 318 7.66 -27.84 -3.19
C ILE A 318 8.80 -28.12 -2.21
N PHE A 319 8.85 -27.44 -1.07
CA PHE A 319 9.83 -27.69 -0.04
C PHE A 319 9.76 -29.14 0.46
N LYS A 320 8.57 -29.62 0.81
CA LYS A 320 8.38 -31.02 1.23
C LYS A 320 8.84 -31.99 0.15
N TYR A 321 8.51 -31.73 -1.12
CA TYR A 321 8.94 -32.55 -2.24
C TYR A 321 10.47 -32.61 -2.38
N LEU A 322 11.13 -31.44 -2.35
CA LEU A 322 12.58 -31.30 -2.41
C LEU A 322 13.27 -32.05 -1.27
N VAL A 323 12.84 -31.83 -0.02
CA VAL A 323 13.45 -32.48 1.15
C VAL A 323 13.23 -33.99 1.13
N THR A 324 12.09 -34.47 0.61
CA THR A 324 11.81 -35.91 0.54
C THR A 324 12.62 -36.62 -0.54
N HIS A 325 12.85 -35.97 -1.69
CA HIS A 325 13.37 -36.65 -2.88
C HIS A 325 14.75 -36.20 -3.35
N HIS A 326 15.20 -34.99 -2.98
CA HIS A 326 16.33 -34.30 -3.62
C HIS A 326 17.40 -33.76 -2.67
N GLN A 327 17.45 -34.18 -1.40
CA GLN A 327 18.58 -33.85 -0.49
C GLN A 327 19.94 -34.36 -0.98
N LYS A 328 19.96 -35.35 -1.87
CA LYS A 328 21.20 -35.80 -2.53
C LYS A 328 21.69 -34.84 -3.59
N ASP A 329 20.78 -34.09 -4.21
CA ASP A 329 21.06 -33.16 -5.30
C ASP A 329 21.34 -31.74 -4.76
N PHE A 330 20.66 -31.32 -3.68
CA PHE A 330 20.68 -29.93 -3.19
C PHE A 330 20.82 -29.83 -1.67
N GLN A 331 21.31 -28.68 -1.19
CA GLN A 331 21.08 -28.23 0.18
C GLN A 331 19.78 -27.42 0.19
N ILE A 332 18.82 -27.76 1.04
CA ILE A 332 17.46 -27.24 0.94
C ILE A 332 17.09 -26.58 2.26
N TYR A 333 16.69 -25.31 2.19
CA TYR A 333 16.26 -24.54 3.35
C TYR A 333 14.91 -23.87 3.13
N TYR A 334 14.11 -23.79 4.20
CA TYR A 334 12.90 -22.99 4.24
C TYR A 334 13.15 -21.71 5.04
N GLY A 335 12.96 -20.55 4.40
CA GLY A 335 13.07 -19.24 5.04
C GLY A 335 11.75 -18.84 5.70
N ILE A 336 11.76 -18.61 7.03
CA ILE A 336 10.58 -18.16 7.77
C ILE A 336 10.97 -17.30 8.97
N SER A 337 10.06 -16.44 9.43
CA SER A 337 10.23 -15.66 10.66
C SER A 337 10.19 -16.55 11.89
N LYS A 338 11.04 -16.24 12.87
CA LYS A 338 11.12 -16.95 14.16
C LYS A 338 9.80 -16.94 14.95
N ASN A 339 8.97 -15.92 14.76
CA ASN A 339 7.70 -15.77 15.48
C ASN A 339 6.49 -16.23 14.64
N SER A 340 6.72 -16.91 13.52
CA SER A 340 5.63 -17.39 12.67
C SER A 340 4.75 -18.42 13.39
N PRO A 341 3.41 -18.30 13.31
CA PRO A 341 2.50 -19.32 13.82
C PRO A 341 2.53 -20.63 12.99
N ASP A 342 3.17 -20.61 11.81
CA ASP A 342 3.21 -21.73 10.86
C ASP A 342 4.41 -22.65 11.02
N ILE A 343 5.31 -22.34 11.95
CA ILE A 343 6.44 -23.22 12.29
C ILE A 343 5.94 -24.64 12.65
N LYS A 344 4.72 -24.75 13.21
CA LYS A 344 4.06 -26.03 13.50
C LYS A 344 3.93 -26.96 12.28
N TYR A 345 3.81 -26.42 11.07
CA TYR A 345 3.72 -27.21 9.82
C TYR A 345 5.07 -27.70 9.31
N LEU A 346 6.16 -27.25 9.92
CA LEU A 346 7.54 -27.55 9.56
C LEU A 346 8.27 -28.38 10.64
N GLU A 347 7.57 -28.85 11.68
CA GLU A 347 8.20 -29.54 12.83
C GLU A 347 9.03 -30.78 12.45
N ASP A 348 8.60 -31.52 11.44
CA ASP A 348 9.31 -32.70 10.92
C ASP A 348 10.57 -32.33 10.10
N TYR A 349 10.78 -31.05 9.81
CA TYR A 349 11.80 -30.52 8.91
C TYR A 349 12.76 -29.54 9.59
N LYS A 350 12.84 -29.54 10.93
CA LYS A 350 13.62 -28.56 11.74
C LYS A 350 15.03 -28.29 11.23
N ASN A 351 15.75 -29.31 10.76
CA ASN A 351 17.13 -29.17 10.27
C ASN A 351 17.24 -28.32 8.99
N ASN A 352 16.15 -28.22 8.22
CA ASN A 352 16.04 -27.47 6.98
C ASN A 352 15.40 -26.08 7.20
N ILE A 353 15.01 -25.71 8.42
CA ILE A 353 14.43 -24.38 8.69
C ILE A 353 15.55 -23.40 9.00
N ARG A 354 15.47 -22.19 8.46
CA ARG A 354 16.35 -21.08 8.83
C ARG A 354 15.54 -19.81 9.02
N PHE A 355 15.86 -19.07 10.07
CA PHE A 355 15.09 -17.90 10.45
C PHE A 355 15.56 -16.66 9.70
N ILE A 356 14.66 -16.03 8.94
CA ILE A 356 14.97 -14.84 8.16
C ILE A 356 15.56 -13.76 9.08
N GLY A 357 16.71 -13.22 8.70
CA GLY A 357 17.43 -12.20 9.46
C GLY A 357 18.37 -12.74 10.54
N SER A 358 18.56 -14.05 10.69
CA SER A 358 19.63 -14.60 11.55
C SER A 358 20.98 -14.67 10.83
N LYS A 359 22.08 -14.81 11.58
CA LYS A 359 23.42 -15.06 11.03
C LYS A 359 23.47 -16.29 10.13
N GLU A 360 22.92 -17.41 10.61
CA GLU A 360 22.87 -18.65 9.83
C GLU A 360 22.08 -18.48 8.53
N TYR A 361 20.97 -17.74 8.56
CA TYR A 361 20.20 -17.45 7.36
C TYR A 361 20.94 -16.50 6.43
N THR A 362 21.70 -15.53 6.97
CA THR A 362 22.55 -14.62 6.19
C THR A 362 23.57 -15.40 5.36
N ASP A 363 24.30 -16.34 5.97
CA ASP A 363 25.30 -17.14 5.28
C ASP A 363 24.68 -17.97 4.14
N ILE A 364 23.53 -18.57 4.42
CA ILE A 364 22.78 -19.39 3.46
C ILE A 364 22.19 -18.52 2.35
N PHE A 365 21.64 -17.35 2.67
CA PHE A 365 21.10 -16.42 1.69
C PHE A 365 22.18 -15.92 0.75
N LEU A 366 23.32 -15.47 1.28
CA LEU A 366 24.44 -15.02 0.46
C LEU A 366 24.92 -16.15 -0.47
N SER A 367 25.12 -17.35 0.06
CA SER A 367 25.62 -18.50 -0.70
C SER A 367 24.61 -19.15 -1.64
N SER A 368 23.31 -18.88 -1.48
CA SER A 368 22.26 -19.52 -2.28
C SER A 368 22.30 -19.12 -3.76
N GLU A 369 22.17 -20.12 -4.63
CA GLU A 369 22.05 -19.93 -6.06
C GLU A 369 20.58 -19.81 -6.50
N ILE A 370 19.66 -20.47 -5.77
CA ILE A 370 18.27 -20.62 -6.20
C ILE A 370 17.32 -20.19 -5.09
N ILE A 371 16.31 -19.38 -5.47
CA ILE A 371 15.18 -19.01 -4.62
C ILE A 371 13.89 -19.47 -5.28
N ILE A 372 13.06 -20.22 -4.54
CA ILE A 372 11.72 -20.61 -4.98
C ILE A 372 10.70 -19.94 -4.08
N HIS A 373 9.78 -19.15 -4.65
CA HIS A 373 8.91 -18.29 -3.87
C HIS A 373 7.48 -18.21 -4.45
N SER A 374 6.47 -18.17 -3.57
CA SER A 374 5.04 -18.06 -3.97
C SER A 374 4.50 -16.63 -3.94
N HIS A 375 5.20 -15.72 -3.26
CA HIS A 375 4.90 -14.28 -3.14
C HIS A 375 6.12 -13.50 -3.59
N PHE A 376 6.29 -12.22 -3.24
CA PHE A 376 7.51 -11.51 -3.59
C PHE A 376 8.77 -12.14 -2.96
N SER A 377 9.81 -12.37 -3.77
CA SER A 377 11.05 -12.99 -3.27
C SER A 377 11.77 -12.12 -2.24
N TYR A 378 11.59 -10.79 -2.25
CA TYR A 378 12.17 -9.91 -1.24
C TYR A 378 11.69 -10.21 0.18
N TYR A 379 10.57 -10.93 0.37
CA TYR A 379 10.19 -11.43 1.70
C TYR A 379 11.21 -12.39 2.30
N LEU A 380 12.04 -13.00 1.45
CA LEU A 380 13.14 -13.90 1.82
C LEU A 380 14.47 -13.17 1.94
N CYS A 381 14.52 -11.85 1.72
CA CYS A 381 15.71 -11.05 1.96
C CYS A 381 15.96 -10.96 3.48
N PRO A 382 17.17 -11.27 3.99
CA PRO A 382 17.47 -11.18 5.42
C PRO A 382 17.21 -9.78 5.97
N PHE A 383 17.63 -8.75 5.22
CA PHE A 383 17.47 -7.34 5.55
C PHE A 383 17.17 -6.56 4.28
N SER A 384 16.09 -5.78 4.27
CA SER A 384 15.61 -5.03 3.10
C SER A 384 16.49 -3.83 2.71
N THR A 385 17.79 -3.89 2.99
CA THR A 385 18.81 -2.96 2.50
C THR A 385 18.90 -3.02 0.98
N LYS A 386 19.37 -1.95 0.33
CA LYS A 386 19.73 -1.90 -1.09
C LYS A 386 20.66 -3.05 -1.47
N ASN A 387 21.73 -3.26 -0.69
CA ASN A 387 22.66 -4.37 -0.88
C ASN A 387 21.93 -5.73 -0.80
N GLY A 388 21.05 -5.90 0.19
CA GLY A 388 20.20 -7.08 0.33
C GLY A 388 19.34 -7.39 -0.89
N LEU A 389 18.74 -6.36 -1.46
CA LEU A 389 17.90 -6.48 -2.66
C LEU A 389 18.73 -6.70 -3.92
N ASP A 390 19.92 -6.10 -4.02
CA ASP A 390 20.81 -6.24 -5.17
C ASP A 390 21.34 -7.68 -5.31
N ILE A 391 21.48 -8.44 -4.21
CA ILE A 391 21.92 -9.84 -4.25
C ILE A 391 20.97 -10.71 -5.08
N PHE A 392 19.67 -10.39 -5.18
CA PHE A 392 18.74 -11.18 -5.99
C PHE A 392 19.13 -11.24 -7.47
N LYS A 393 19.89 -10.25 -7.97
CA LYS A 393 20.43 -10.24 -9.34
C LYS A 393 21.44 -11.36 -9.61
N GLU A 394 22.00 -11.94 -8.55
CA GLU A 394 22.99 -13.04 -8.60
C GLU A 394 22.35 -14.42 -8.38
N LYS A 395 21.02 -14.50 -8.31
CA LYS A 395 20.25 -15.70 -7.98
C LYS A 395 19.25 -16.03 -9.08
N GLU A 396 18.94 -17.32 -9.24
CA GLU A 396 17.80 -17.75 -10.05
C GLU A 396 16.54 -17.81 -9.17
N CYS A 397 15.58 -16.94 -9.44
CA CYS A 397 14.34 -16.80 -8.69
C CYS A 397 13.16 -17.40 -9.46
N TYR A 398 12.56 -18.47 -8.92
CA TYR A 398 11.42 -19.18 -9.49
C TYR A 398 10.13 -18.79 -8.76
N PHE A 399 9.28 -18.02 -9.45
CA PHE A 399 7.99 -17.59 -8.93
C PHE A 399 6.91 -18.65 -9.18
N ILE A 400 6.56 -19.39 -8.14
CA ILE A 400 5.57 -20.49 -8.16
C ILE A 400 4.15 -20.06 -7.80
N GLN A 401 3.91 -18.75 -7.74
CA GLN A 401 2.62 -18.12 -7.48
C GLN A 401 1.91 -18.56 -6.19
N HIS A 402 0.86 -17.83 -5.80
CA HIS A 402 -0.06 -18.22 -4.73
C HIS A 402 -1.38 -18.83 -5.29
N GLY A 403 -1.54 -18.88 -6.60
CA GLY A 403 -2.73 -19.39 -7.26
C GLY A 403 -2.75 -19.00 -8.73
N ILE A 404 -3.65 -19.61 -9.49
CA ILE A 404 -3.81 -19.35 -10.93
C ILE A 404 -4.37 -17.94 -11.13
N ILE A 405 -3.73 -17.15 -11.99
CA ILE A 405 -4.21 -15.83 -12.37
C ILE A 405 -5.39 -15.99 -13.35
N LEU A 406 -6.58 -15.61 -12.87
CA LEU A 406 -7.82 -15.69 -13.64
C LEU A 406 -8.63 -14.40 -13.60
N GLN A 407 -9.04 -13.95 -12.41
CA GLN A 407 -10.00 -12.85 -12.25
C GLN A 407 -9.35 -11.51 -11.92
N LYS A 408 -8.34 -11.54 -11.03
CA LYS A 408 -7.66 -10.33 -10.58
C LYS A 408 -6.41 -10.12 -11.42
N ASP A 409 -6.38 -8.96 -12.06
CA ASP A 409 -5.18 -8.44 -12.67
C ASP A 409 -4.21 -8.01 -11.58
N VAL A 410 -3.04 -8.65 -11.55
CA VAL A 410 -1.94 -8.35 -10.63
C VAL A 410 -0.69 -7.93 -11.40
N SER A 411 -0.85 -7.47 -12.65
CA SER A 411 0.26 -6.99 -13.50
C SER A 411 1.01 -5.81 -12.88
N ALA A 412 0.33 -4.91 -12.18
CA ALA A 412 0.98 -3.84 -11.43
C ALA A 412 2.01 -4.35 -10.39
N LEU A 413 1.80 -5.57 -9.87
CA LEU A 413 2.64 -6.21 -8.87
C LEU A 413 3.67 -7.19 -9.44
N TYR A 414 3.45 -7.74 -10.64
CA TYR A 414 4.30 -8.82 -11.16
C TYR A 414 4.71 -8.65 -12.63
N SER A 415 4.54 -7.45 -13.21
CA SER A 415 5.08 -7.17 -14.55
C SER A 415 6.61 -7.27 -14.55
N PHE A 416 7.17 -7.82 -15.63
CA PHE A 416 8.61 -7.97 -15.82
C PHE A 416 9.36 -6.64 -15.68
N ASP A 417 8.80 -5.58 -16.27
CA ASP A 417 9.39 -4.23 -16.27
C ASP A 417 9.52 -3.63 -14.86
N ASN A 418 8.75 -4.12 -13.89
CA ASN A 418 8.68 -3.57 -12.55
C ASN A 418 9.59 -4.27 -11.54
N HIS A 419 10.18 -5.44 -11.86
CA HIS A 419 10.78 -6.31 -10.83
C HIS A 419 12.01 -7.12 -11.29
N HIS A 420 13.14 -6.91 -10.61
CA HIS A 420 14.36 -7.76 -10.71
C HIS A 420 14.36 -8.92 -9.70
N PHE A 421 13.19 -9.43 -9.35
CA PHE A 421 13.02 -10.30 -8.17
C PHE A 421 12.48 -11.70 -8.51
N PHE A 422 12.22 -11.99 -9.78
CA PHE A 422 11.84 -13.32 -10.25
C PHE A 422 12.23 -13.49 -11.71
N ASP A 423 13.04 -14.50 -11.99
CA ASP A 423 13.53 -14.83 -13.33
C ASP A 423 12.55 -15.72 -14.06
N TYR A 424 11.96 -16.70 -13.39
CA TYR A 424 11.03 -17.66 -14.00
C TYR A 424 9.63 -17.52 -13.42
N PHE A 425 8.63 -17.52 -14.30
CA PHE A 425 7.22 -17.45 -13.92
C PHE A 425 6.55 -18.80 -14.20
N ILE A 426 6.13 -19.50 -13.15
CA ILE A 426 5.50 -20.82 -13.30
C ILE A 426 4.01 -20.64 -13.53
N THR A 427 3.50 -21.12 -14.66
CA THR A 427 2.07 -21.06 -15.03
C THR A 427 1.45 -22.45 -15.07
N SER A 428 0.12 -22.47 -15.16
CA SER A 428 -0.71 -23.67 -15.10
C SER A 428 -1.32 -24.08 -16.44
N SER A 429 -1.41 -23.17 -17.40
CA SER A 429 -2.04 -23.41 -18.71
C SER A 429 -1.54 -22.47 -19.79
N GLU A 430 -1.73 -22.85 -21.06
CA GLU A 430 -1.37 -22.03 -22.21
C GLU A 430 -2.06 -20.66 -22.17
N ARG A 431 -3.31 -20.63 -21.70
CA ARG A 431 -4.08 -19.41 -21.48
C ARG A 431 -3.36 -18.48 -20.49
N GLU A 432 -2.90 -19.00 -19.36
CA GLU A 432 -2.17 -18.22 -18.36
C GLU A 432 -0.79 -17.80 -18.89
N SER A 433 -0.06 -18.71 -19.55
CA SER A 433 1.22 -18.41 -20.19
C SER A 433 1.12 -17.23 -21.15
N LYS A 434 0.10 -17.21 -22.01
CA LYS A 434 -0.17 -16.09 -22.93
C LYS A 434 -0.55 -14.80 -22.21
N LEU A 435 -1.26 -14.88 -21.09
CA LEU A 435 -1.58 -13.70 -20.28
C LEU A 435 -0.30 -13.09 -19.70
N ILE A 436 0.59 -13.92 -19.16
CA ILE A 436 1.86 -13.49 -18.57
C ILE A 436 2.79 -12.90 -19.65
N GLU A 437 2.89 -13.54 -20.81
CA GLU A 437 3.66 -13.01 -21.94
C GLU A 437 3.15 -11.64 -22.40
N ASN A 438 1.85 -11.53 -22.70
CA ASN A 438 1.31 -10.34 -23.37
C ASN A 438 0.99 -9.16 -22.43
N LYS A 439 0.65 -9.44 -21.17
CA LYS A 439 0.19 -8.41 -20.22
C LYS A 439 1.21 -8.11 -19.13
N TYR A 440 2.06 -9.07 -18.79
CA TYR A 440 3.10 -8.93 -17.77
C TYR A 440 4.48 -8.78 -18.42
N ASN A 441 4.55 -8.72 -19.77
CA ASN A 441 5.76 -8.52 -20.58
C ASN A 441 6.88 -9.52 -20.27
N PHE A 442 6.53 -10.74 -19.87
CA PHE A 442 7.51 -11.76 -19.52
C PHE A 442 8.08 -12.42 -20.78
N PRO A 443 9.41 -12.62 -20.88
CA PRO A 443 10.01 -13.38 -21.98
C PRO A 443 9.48 -14.81 -22.02
N THR A 444 9.13 -15.31 -23.21
CA THR A 444 8.52 -16.63 -23.40
C THR A 444 9.37 -17.77 -22.81
N GLU A 445 10.70 -17.67 -22.91
CA GLU A 445 11.66 -18.63 -22.38
C GLU A 445 11.70 -18.69 -20.84
N ASN A 446 11.23 -17.63 -20.19
CA ASN A 446 11.15 -17.49 -18.73
C ASN A 446 9.78 -17.89 -18.18
N ILE A 447 8.82 -18.25 -19.05
CA ILE A 447 7.49 -18.74 -18.65
C ILE A 447 7.49 -20.27 -18.67
N LEU A 448 7.23 -20.88 -17.51
CA LEU A 448 7.30 -22.32 -17.31
C LEU A 448 5.92 -22.89 -17.01
N GLU A 449 5.25 -23.44 -18.01
CA GLU A 449 3.96 -24.10 -17.84
C GLU A 449 4.13 -25.49 -17.18
N PHE A 450 4.32 -25.52 -15.86
CA PHE A 450 4.52 -26.76 -15.10
C PHE A 450 3.37 -27.12 -14.18
N GLY A 451 2.44 -26.18 -13.95
CA GLY A 451 1.45 -26.27 -12.90
C GLY A 451 2.01 -25.95 -11.51
N LEU A 452 1.12 -25.80 -10.54
CA LEU A 452 1.49 -25.35 -9.19
C LEU A 452 1.75 -26.54 -8.24
N PRO A 453 2.86 -26.55 -7.47
CA PRO A 453 3.23 -27.67 -6.58
C PRO A 453 2.14 -28.15 -5.63
N ARG A 454 1.30 -27.26 -5.08
CA ARG A 454 0.25 -27.66 -4.12
C ARG A 454 -0.81 -28.58 -4.74
N PHE A 455 -0.96 -28.57 -6.06
CA PHE A 455 -1.92 -29.41 -6.76
C PHE A 455 -1.50 -30.88 -6.82
N ASP A 456 -0.21 -31.20 -6.68
CA ASP A 456 0.27 -32.58 -6.66
C ASP A 456 -0.42 -33.41 -5.56
N ASN A 457 -0.64 -32.79 -4.40
CA ASN A 457 -1.38 -33.37 -3.30
C ASN A 457 -2.86 -33.59 -3.67
N LEU A 458 -3.50 -32.61 -4.33
CA LEU A 458 -4.92 -32.71 -4.72
C LEU A 458 -5.14 -33.85 -5.73
N PHE A 459 -4.26 -34.03 -6.72
CA PHE A 459 -4.33 -35.14 -7.67
C PHE A 459 -4.05 -36.48 -7.02
N THR A 460 -3.12 -36.53 -6.06
CA THR A 460 -2.86 -37.74 -5.27
C THR A 460 -4.13 -38.14 -4.50
N TRP A 461 -4.78 -37.20 -3.80
CA TRP A 461 -6.05 -37.42 -3.12
C TRP A 461 -7.16 -37.84 -4.07
N LYS A 462 -7.32 -37.16 -5.21
CA LYS A 462 -8.29 -37.53 -6.25
C LYS A 462 -8.11 -38.99 -6.69
N SER A 463 -6.87 -39.43 -6.89
CA SER A 463 -6.56 -40.82 -7.26
C SER A 463 -6.91 -41.83 -6.16
N GLN A 464 -6.70 -41.47 -4.90
CA GLN A 464 -7.04 -42.29 -3.74
C GLN A 464 -8.55 -42.36 -3.51
N LEU A 465 -9.24 -41.22 -3.60
CA LEU A 465 -10.69 -41.13 -3.51
C LEU A 465 -11.38 -41.96 -4.60
N LYS A 466 -10.88 -41.92 -5.85
CA LYS A 466 -11.38 -42.80 -6.93
C LYS A 466 -11.32 -44.29 -6.57
N LYS A 467 -10.37 -44.72 -5.74
CA LYS A 467 -10.25 -46.11 -5.25
C LYS A 467 -11.17 -46.40 -4.06
N LEU A 468 -11.54 -45.38 -3.29
CA LEU A 468 -12.34 -45.49 -2.07
C LEU A 468 -13.85 -45.25 -2.28
N PHE A 469 -14.28 -44.66 -3.39
CA PHE A 469 -15.69 -44.34 -3.64
C PHE A 469 -16.56 -45.59 -3.86
N SER A 470 -17.06 -46.13 -2.75
CA SER A 470 -18.38 -46.75 -2.61
C SER A 470 -19.36 -45.73 -2.01
N PHE A 471 -20.41 -45.40 -2.77
CA PHE A 471 -21.79 -45.07 -2.34
C PHE A 471 -22.03 -44.36 -0.98
N SER A 472 -21.30 -43.30 -0.60
CA SER A 472 -21.71 -42.50 0.57
C SER A 472 -22.96 -41.67 0.24
N LYS A 473 -24.04 -41.87 1.02
CA LYS A 473 -25.20 -40.96 1.03
C LYS A 473 -24.91 -39.67 1.80
N ASN A 474 -23.87 -39.65 2.63
CA ASN A 474 -23.49 -38.47 3.38
C ASN A 474 -22.62 -37.58 2.50
N LYS A 475 -22.96 -36.29 2.40
CA LYS A 475 -22.18 -35.31 1.65
C LYS A 475 -21.92 -34.05 2.47
N HIS A 476 -20.72 -33.53 2.34
CA HIS A 476 -20.31 -32.30 2.98
C HIS A 476 -20.23 -31.15 1.98
N PHE A 477 -20.90 -30.04 2.28
CA PHE A 477 -20.82 -28.79 1.55
C PHE A 477 -19.84 -27.85 2.25
N PHE A 478 -19.08 -27.10 1.46
CA PHE A 478 -18.17 -26.08 1.95
C PHE A 478 -18.51 -24.73 1.33
N ALA A 479 -18.90 -23.77 2.17
CA ALA A 479 -19.15 -22.39 1.77
C ALA A 479 -17.94 -21.51 2.11
N PHE A 480 -17.36 -20.87 1.09
CA PHE A 480 -16.23 -19.97 1.25
C PHE A 480 -16.34 -18.80 0.27
N PHE A 481 -16.67 -17.62 0.79
CA PHE A 481 -16.93 -16.42 -0.01
C PHE A 481 -15.80 -15.41 0.12
N THR A 482 -15.53 -14.65 -0.94
CA THR A 482 -14.54 -13.58 -0.94
C THR A 482 -14.99 -12.38 -0.08
N TRP A 483 -14.05 -11.48 0.22
CA TRP A 483 -14.31 -10.25 0.96
C TRP A 483 -14.46 -9.05 0.00
N ARG A 484 -15.15 -8.01 0.46
CA ARG A 484 -15.27 -6.73 -0.25
C ARG A 484 -14.68 -5.59 0.57
N ALA A 485 -14.00 -4.67 -0.10
CA ALA A 485 -13.30 -3.58 0.57
C ALA A 485 -14.26 -2.66 1.35
N ASN A 486 -15.44 -2.39 0.80
CA ASN A 486 -16.50 -1.63 1.46
C ASN A 486 -17.03 -2.33 2.72
N LEU A 487 -17.20 -3.66 2.69
CA LEU A 487 -17.73 -4.43 3.82
C LEU A 487 -16.77 -4.47 5.02
N ASN A 488 -15.45 -4.53 4.78
CA ASN A 488 -14.45 -4.62 5.85
C ASN A 488 -14.35 -3.35 6.72
N GLN A 489 -15.01 -2.25 6.38
CA GLN A 489 -14.95 -1.02 7.20
C GLN A 489 -16.29 -0.67 7.86
N LEU A 490 -17.31 -1.51 7.69
CA LEU A 490 -18.64 -1.25 8.24
C LEU A 490 -18.70 -1.49 9.75
N SER A 491 -19.61 -0.77 10.42
CA SER A 491 -20.03 -1.15 11.77
C SER A 491 -20.77 -2.50 11.71
N ASN A 492 -20.97 -3.14 12.87
CA ASN A 492 -21.71 -4.40 12.92
C ASN A 492 -23.15 -4.23 12.38
N GLU A 493 -23.80 -3.12 12.69
CA GLU A 493 -25.16 -2.81 12.25
C GLU A 493 -25.22 -2.65 10.73
N ALA A 494 -24.33 -1.84 10.17
CA ALA A 494 -24.26 -1.64 8.72
C ALA A 494 -23.87 -2.91 7.97
N PHE A 495 -23.03 -3.77 8.56
CA PHE A 495 -22.69 -5.07 7.98
C PHE A 495 -23.89 -6.03 7.97
N ILE A 496 -24.68 -6.09 9.04
CA ILE A 496 -25.90 -6.90 9.11
C ILE A 496 -26.93 -6.47 8.05
N ASP A 497 -26.99 -5.18 7.74
CA ASP A 497 -27.88 -4.66 6.72
C ASP A 497 -27.44 -4.97 5.28
N SER A 498 -26.20 -5.43 5.07
CA SER A 498 -25.69 -5.79 3.75
C SER A 498 -26.39 -7.01 3.14
N GLU A 499 -26.49 -7.02 1.81
CA GLU A 499 -27.03 -8.17 1.07
C GLU A 499 -26.13 -9.41 1.22
N TYR A 500 -24.83 -9.18 1.42
CA TYR A 500 -23.83 -10.20 1.74
C TYR A 500 -24.20 -10.97 3.01
N TYR A 501 -24.43 -10.25 4.12
CA TYR A 501 -24.83 -10.86 5.39
C TYR A 501 -26.16 -11.58 5.26
N LYS A 502 -27.18 -10.90 4.73
CA LYS A 502 -28.56 -11.43 4.64
C LYS A 502 -28.62 -12.76 3.89
N ASN A 503 -27.92 -12.87 2.76
CA ASN A 503 -27.91 -14.09 1.96
C ASN A 503 -27.13 -15.24 2.61
N ILE A 504 -25.98 -14.97 3.25
CA ILE A 504 -25.24 -16.02 3.97
C ILE A 504 -26.03 -16.49 5.19
N GLN A 505 -26.62 -15.55 5.95
CA GLN A 505 -27.45 -15.85 7.10
C GLN A 505 -28.68 -16.68 6.71
N LYS A 506 -29.27 -16.39 5.54
CA LYS A 506 -30.35 -17.19 4.94
C LYS A 506 -29.86 -18.60 4.57
N LEU A 507 -28.72 -18.73 3.90
CA LEU A 507 -28.13 -20.01 3.49
C LEU A 507 -27.87 -20.94 4.69
N ILE A 508 -27.28 -20.45 5.78
CA ILE A 508 -26.95 -21.28 6.95
C ILE A 508 -28.17 -21.66 7.81
N ASN A 509 -29.31 -21.01 7.60
CA ASN A 509 -30.57 -21.29 8.30
C ASN A 509 -31.66 -21.87 7.39
N ASP A 510 -31.33 -22.21 6.14
CA ASP A 510 -32.28 -22.76 5.19
C ASP A 510 -32.82 -24.12 5.65
N SER A 511 -34.11 -24.37 5.44
CA SER A 511 -34.76 -25.64 5.77
C SER A 511 -34.15 -26.82 5.02
N PHE A 512 -33.51 -26.59 3.87
CA PHE A 512 -32.79 -27.59 3.08
C PHE A 512 -31.90 -28.50 3.94
N TRP A 513 -31.16 -27.93 4.89
CA TRP A 513 -30.22 -28.69 5.74
C TRP A 513 -30.94 -29.53 6.82
N LEU A 514 -32.11 -29.11 7.28
CA LEU A 514 -32.94 -29.90 8.21
C LEU A 514 -33.64 -31.06 7.48
N ASP A 515 -34.15 -30.77 6.28
CA ASP A 515 -34.86 -31.73 5.43
C ASP A 515 -33.94 -32.84 4.89
N ASN A 516 -32.61 -32.61 4.93
CA ASN A 516 -31.60 -33.54 4.42
C ASN A 516 -30.54 -33.85 5.50
N PRO A 517 -30.86 -34.68 6.50
CA PRO A 517 -30.00 -34.90 7.68
C PRO A 517 -28.66 -35.60 7.40
N ASN A 518 -28.49 -36.14 6.20
CA ASN A 518 -27.25 -36.73 5.68
C ASN A 518 -26.31 -35.69 5.05
N LEU A 519 -26.74 -34.44 4.92
CA LEU A 519 -25.94 -33.36 4.37
C LEU A 519 -25.46 -32.45 5.48
N THR A 520 -24.22 -32.00 5.40
CA THR A 520 -23.66 -31.01 6.33
C THR A 520 -23.04 -29.85 5.56
N LEU A 521 -22.95 -28.68 6.20
CA LEU A 521 -22.31 -27.47 5.65
C LEU A 521 -21.25 -26.98 6.61
N THR A 522 -20.05 -26.66 6.11
CA THR A 522 -19.11 -25.77 6.81
C THR A 522 -19.06 -24.43 6.11
N LEU A 523 -19.31 -23.34 6.83
CA LEU A 523 -19.06 -21.97 6.39
C LEU A 523 -17.73 -21.48 6.96
N ARG A 524 -16.86 -20.94 6.11
CA ARG A 524 -15.64 -20.25 6.53
C ARG A 524 -15.55 -18.88 5.87
N PHE A 525 -15.06 -17.89 6.61
CA PHE A 525 -14.86 -16.53 6.10
C PHE A 525 -13.42 -16.30 5.66
N HIS A 526 -13.24 -15.36 4.75
CA HIS A 526 -11.92 -14.79 4.46
C HIS A 526 -11.43 -13.99 5.67
N ARG A 527 -10.11 -13.97 5.94
CA ARG A 527 -9.48 -13.29 7.09
C ARG A 527 -10.00 -11.87 7.34
N ASN A 528 -10.12 -11.08 6.27
CA ASN A 528 -10.64 -9.70 6.34
C ASN A 528 -12.10 -9.56 6.81
N LEU A 529 -12.89 -10.63 6.85
CA LEU A 529 -14.28 -10.62 7.37
C LEU A 529 -14.43 -11.44 8.64
N GLU A 530 -13.37 -12.07 9.16
CA GLU A 530 -13.43 -12.90 10.37
C GLU A 530 -13.91 -12.11 11.59
N LYS A 531 -13.61 -10.81 11.67
CA LYS A 531 -14.10 -9.93 12.73
C LYS A 531 -15.63 -9.82 12.81
N TYR A 532 -16.36 -10.30 11.81
CA TYR A 532 -17.83 -10.34 11.78
C TYR A 532 -18.39 -11.74 12.04
N ILE A 533 -17.56 -12.75 12.27
CA ILE A 533 -18.00 -14.14 12.44
C ILE A 533 -19.01 -14.29 13.59
N HIS A 534 -18.85 -13.51 14.65
CA HIS A 534 -19.74 -13.50 15.83
C HIS A 534 -21.16 -13.00 15.53
N LEU A 535 -21.37 -12.37 14.37
CA LEU A 535 -22.68 -11.90 13.93
C LEU A 535 -23.51 -13.00 13.25
N PHE A 536 -22.87 -14.11 12.86
CA PHE A 536 -23.55 -15.24 12.22
C PHE A 536 -23.94 -16.28 13.26
N SER A 537 -25.17 -16.77 13.14
CA SER A 537 -25.69 -17.81 14.03
C SER A 537 -26.62 -18.77 13.29
N THR A 538 -26.64 -20.02 13.72
CA THR A 538 -27.54 -21.04 13.20
C THR A 538 -27.96 -21.99 14.31
N ASN A 539 -29.24 -22.37 14.28
CA ASN A 539 -29.77 -23.44 15.13
C ASN A 539 -29.72 -24.80 14.43
N ASN A 540 -29.15 -24.86 13.23
CA ASN A 540 -29.10 -26.06 12.44
C ASN A 540 -27.89 -26.92 12.82
N LYS A 541 -28.14 -28.08 13.42
CA LYS A 541 -27.09 -29.03 13.85
C LYS A 541 -26.20 -29.56 12.73
N ASN A 542 -26.60 -29.41 11.46
CA ASN A 542 -25.85 -29.85 10.29
C ASN A 542 -24.97 -28.74 9.69
N VAL A 543 -25.04 -27.53 10.25
CA VAL A 543 -24.30 -26.36 9.75
C VAL A 543 -23.27 -25.93 10.79
N PHE A 544 -22.02 -25.83 10.36
CA PHE A 544 -20.88 -25.48 11.19
C PHE A 544 -20.28 -24.17 10.67
N ILE A 545 -19.97 -23.24 11.57
CA ILE A 545 -19.28 -21.99 11.23
C ILE A 545 -17.86 -22.12 11.77
N SER A 546 -16.89 -22.21 10.85
CA SER A 546 -15.47 -22.41 11.16
C SER A 546 -14.80 -21.10 11.55
N THR A 547 -13.96 -21.15 12.60
CA THR A 547 -13.15 -20.01 13.08
C THR A 547 -11.66 -20.21 12.75
N GLU A 548 -10.83 -19.20 13.01
CA GLU A 548 -9.36 -19.28 12.82
C GLU A 548 -8.72 -20.27 13.82
N ASP A 549 -9.37 -20.52 14.97
CA ASP A 549 -8.94 -21.50 15.98
C ASP A 549 -9.11 -22.96 15.51
N ASP A 550 -9.77 -23.19 14.37
CA ASP A 550 -9.90 -24.52 13.81
C ASP A 550 -8.54 -25.05 13.33
N VAL A 551 -8.28 -26.31 13.69
CA VAL A 551 -7.03 -27.02 13.37
C VAL A 551 -6.84 -27.24 11.86
N LYS A 552 -7.92 -27.19 11.07
CA LYS A 552 -7.92 -27.52 9.64
C LYS A 552 -7.57 -26.32 8.76
N SER A 553 -6.63 -26.52 7.83
CA SER A 553 -6.34 -25.53 6.78
C SER A 553 -7.48 -25.47 5.74
N ILE A 554 -7.52 -24.40 4.93
CA ILE A 554 -8.44 -24.30 3.78
C ILE A 554 -8.32 -25.50 2.83
N GLN A 555 -7.09 -26.02 2.65
CA GLN A 555 -6.85 -27.17 1.80
C GLN A 555 -7.48 -28.45 2.37
N ASN A 556 -7.50 -28.60 3.70
CA ASN A 556 -8.20 -29.71 4.35
C ASN A 556 -9.71 -29.63 4.09
N TYR A 557 -10.31 -28.44 4.21
CA TYR A 557 -11.73 -28.26 3.87
C TYR A 557 -12.03 -28.61 2.41
N ILE A 558 -11.16 -28.19 1.48
CA ILE A 558 -11.27 -28.52 0.05
C ILE A 558 -11.20 -30.04 -0.18
N ILE A 559 -10.27 -30.73 0.49
CA ILE A 559 -10.09 -32.18 0.36
C ILE A 559 -11.25 -32.96 0.98
N ASP A 560 -11.75 -32.52 2.13
CA ASP A 560 -12.77 -33.24 2.92
C ASP A 560 -14.21 -33.00 2.44
N SER A 561 -14.45 -31.97 1.62
CA SER A 561 -15.80 -31.59 1.18
C SER A 561 -16.18 -32.16 -0.19
N ASP A 562 -17.47 -32.33 -0.46
CA ASP A 562 -18.01 -32.90 -1.70
C ASP A 562 -18.52 -31.84 -2.68
N VAL A 563 -19.03 -30.73 -2.16
CA VAL A 563 -19.54 -29.60 -2.96
C VAL A 563 -19.01 -28.29 -2.39
N MET A 564 -18.56 -27.37 -3.25
CA MET A 564 -18.18 -26.03 -2.84
C MET A 564 -19.23 -25.01 -3.28
N ILE A 565 -19.60 -24.10 -2.39
CA ILE A 565 -20.38 -22.90 -2.66
C ILE A 565 -19.47 -21.71 -2.45
N THR A 566 -19.29 -20.89 -3.47
CA THR A 566 -18.43 -19.71 -3.41
C THR A 566 -19.00 -18.61 -4.29
N ASP A 567 -18.36 -17.46 -4.36
CA ASP A 567 -18.68 -16.37 -5.28
C ASP A 567 -17.66 -16.31 -6.41
N TYR A 568 -16.44 -15.87 -6.13
CA TYR A 568 -15.37 -15.74 -7.12
C TYR A 568 -14.01 -16.17 -6.52
N SER A 569 -14.00 -16.96 -5.45
CA SER A 569 -12.75 -17.34 -4.80
C SER A 569 -11.86 -18.19 -5.72
N SER A 570 -10.56 -17.86 -5.78
CA SER A 570 -9.56 -18.68 -6.46
C SER A 570 -9.43 -20.07 -5.84
N ALA A 571 -9.78 -20.25 -4.56
CA ALA A 571 -9.84 -21.55 -3.88
C ALA A 571 -10.81 -22.53 -4.56
N ALA A 572 -11.78 -22.03 -5.34
CA ALA A 572 -12.67 -22.87 -6.12
C ALA A 572 -11.97 -23.60 -7.27
N LEU A 573 -10.85 -23.07 -7.77
CA LEU A 573 -10.06 -23.74 -8.80
C LEU A 573 -9.40 -25.00 -8.24
N ASP A 574 -8.84 -24.93 -7.03
CA ASP A 574 -8.32 -26.09 -6.30
C ASP A 574 -9.40 -27.19 -6.12
N PHE A 575 -10.62 -26.78 -5.78
CA PHE A 575 -11.77 -27.70 -5.65
C PHE A 575 -12.15 -28.35 -6.98
N ALA A 576 -12.20 -27.55 -8.04
CA ALA A 576 -12.56 -28.01 -9.38
C ALA A 576 -11.49 -28.93 -10.00
N ILE A 577 -10.20 -28.72 -9.70
CA ILE A 577 -9.09 -29.60 -10.08
C ILE A 577 -9.30 -31.04 -9.58
N MET A 578 -9.92 -31.20 -8.40
CA MET A 578 -10.30 -32.51 -7.87
C MET A 578 -11.49 -33.16 -8.60
N SER A 579 -12.04 -32.54 -9.64
CA SER A 579 -13.32 -32.89 -10.30
C SER A 579 -14.50 -32.92 -9.31
N LYS A 580 -14.52 -31.99 -8.35
CA LYS A 580 -15.64 -31.83 -7.42
C LYS A 580 -16.48 -30.62 -7.82
N PRO A 581 -17.82 -30.69 -7.71
CA PRO A 581 -18.72 -29.65 -8.18
C PRO A 581 -18.61 -28.33 -7.40
N VAL A 582 -18.56 -27.22 -8.14
CA VAL A 582 -18.58 -25.86 -7.59
C VAL A 582 -19.86 -25.14 -8.01
N ILE A 583 -20.50 -24.46 -7.07
CA ILE A 583 -21.56 -23.49 -7.29
C ILE A 583 -20.99 -22.09 -7.04
N TYR A 584 -20.96 -21.25 -8.08
CA TYR A 584 -20.61 -19.84 -8.00
C TYR A 584 -21.88 -19.01 -7.78
N TYR A 585 -22.20 -18.72 -6.52
CA TYR A 585 -23.33 -17.91 -6.10
C TYR A 585 -22.99 -16.41 -6.09
N LEU A 586 -23.39 -15.73 -7.17
CA LEU A 586 -23.16 -14.30 -7.38
C LEU A 586 -24.27 -13.42 -6.81
N GLY A 587 -25.27 -14.02 -6.14
CA GLY A 587 -26.30 -13.27 -5.41
C GLY A 587 -25.76 -12.46 -4.23
N LEU A 588 -24.49 -12.66 -3.86
CA LEU A 588 -23.75 -11.88 -2.86
C LEU A 588 -23.06 -10.63 -3.42
N ALA A 589 -23.01 -10.48 -4.75
CA ALA A 589 -22.26 -9.41 -5.40
C ALA A 589 -23.06 -8.10 -5.39
N GLU A 590 -22.60 -7.11 -4.61
CA GLU A 590 -23.16 -5.75 -4.65
C GLU A 590 -22.81 -5.03 -5.96
N ASN A 591 -21.69 -5.40 -6.60
CA ASN A 591 -21.26 -4.90 -7.91
C ASN A 591 -21.29 -6.02 -8.94
N LYS A 592 -22.39 -6.14 -9.69
CA LYS A 592 -22.54 -7.11 -10.78
C LYS A 592 -21.60 -6.88 -11.98
N ASN A 593 -20.84 -5.79 -11.97
CA ASN A 593 -20.01 -5.33 -13.08
C ASN A 593 -18.53 -5.75 -12.98
N GLU A 594 -18.17 -6.71 -12.13
CA GLU A 594 -16.84 -7.34 -12.23
C GLU A 594 -16.78 -8.13 -13.55
N ASP A 595 -15.83 -7.71 -14.41
CA ASP A 595 -15.57 -8.11 -15.79
C ASP A 595 -16.10 -9.51 -16.17
N GLU A 596 -17.30 -9.58 -16.78
CA GLU A 596 -17.95 -10.84 -17.20
C GLU A 596 -17.05 -11.73 -18.08
N SER A 597 -16.01 -11.15 -18.67
CA SER A 597 -15.05 -11.81 -19.55
C SER A 597 -14.37 -13.03 -18.94
N TYR A 598 -14.17 -13.09 -17.61
CA TYR A 598 -13.55 -14.25 -16.95
C TYR A 598 -14.56 -15.33 -16.56
N GLN A 599 -15.86 -15.02 -16.45
CA GLN A 599 -16.88 -15.95 -15.98
C GLN A 599 -16.98 -17.20 -16.87
N LYS A 600 -16.70 -17.06 -18.17
CA LYS A 600 -16.66 -18.19 -19.11
C LYS A 600 -15.67 -19.28 -18.70
N TYR A 601 -14.58 -18.91 -18.03
CA TYR A 601 -13.54 -19.83 -17.55
C TYR A 601 -13.85 -20.44 -16.18
N LEU A 602 -14.90 -20.02 -15.46
CA LEU A 602 -15.19 -20.59 -14.14
C LEU A 602 -15.68 -22.05 -14.27
N PRO A 603 -15.01 -23.02 -13.60
CA PRO A 603 -15.36 -24.43 -13.65
C PRO A 603 -16.48 -24.76 -12.65
N GLY A 604 -17.72 -24.39 -12.98
CA GLY A 604 -18.88 -24.59 -12.13
C GLY A 604 -20.14 -23.93 -12.67
N GLU A 605 -21.26 -24.11 -11.95
CA GLU A 605 -22.52 -23.43 -12.27
C GLU A 605 -22.53 -22.03 -11.68
N ILE A 606 -22.84 -21.02 -12.50
CA ILE A 606 -22.93 -19.62 -12.07
C ILE A 606 -24.39 -19.27 -11.83
N ILE A 607 -24.70 -18.77 -10.63
CA ILE A 607 -26.06 -18.57 -10.15
C ILE A 607 -26.20 -17.23 -9.44
N GLU A 608 -27.18 -16.43 -9.83
CA GLU A 608 -27.48 -15.14 -9.17
C GLU A 608 -28.65 -15.20 -8.18
N SER A 609 -29.61 -16.11 -8.37
CA SER A 609 -30.83 -16.15 -7.55
C SER A 609 -30.77 -17.26 -6.51
N TYR A 610 -31.22 -16.96 -5.30
CA TYR A 610 -31.28 -17.92 -4.20
C TYR A 610 -32.06 -19.20 -4.53
N ASP A 611 -33.18 -19.11 -5.24
CA ASP A 611 -33.98 -20.30 -5.60
C ASP A 611 -33.23 -21.27 -6.51
N LYS A 612 -32.46 -20.73 -7.46
CA LYS A 612 -31.55 -21.53 -8.30
C LYS A 612 -30.44 -22.16 -7.46
N LEU A 613 -29.88 -21.44 -6.48
CA LEU A 613 -28.85 -21.99 -5.57
C LEU A 613 -29.38 -23.24 -4.86
N ILE A 614 -30.56 -23.15 -4.25
CA ILE A 614 -31.20 -24.29 -3.56
C ILE A 614 -31.49 -25.44 -4.53
N ASN A 615 -31.96 -25.15 -5.74
CA ASN A 615 -32.20 -26.19 -6.75
C ASN A 615 -30.92 -26.90 -7.16
N SER A 616 -29.82 -26.17 -7.37
CA SER A 616 -28.51 -26.76 -7.68
C SER A 616 -27.96 -27.58 -6.54
N MET A 617 -28.12 -27.14 -5.28
CA MET A 617 -27.77 -27.92 -4.09
C MET A 617 -28.56 -29.24 -4.01
N LYS A 618 -29.87 -29.23 -4.30
CA LYS A 618 -30.72 -30.43 -4.38
C LYS A 618 -30.31 -31.37 -5.51
N LEU A 619 -29.88 -30.84 -6.65
CA LEU A 619 -29.38 -31.67 -7.76
C LEU A 619 -28.07 -32.36 -7.38
N LEU A 620 -27.11 -31.58 -6.86
CA LEU A 620 -25.80 -32.09 -6.46
C LEU A 620 -25.87 -33.05 -5.28
N SER A 621 -26.80 -32.87 -4.34
CA SER A 621 -26.99 -33.82 -3.23
C SER A 621 -27.42 -35.21 -3.73
N ASN A 622 -28.25 -35.27 -4.77
CA ASN A 622 -28.77 -36.51 -5.34
C ASN A 622 -27.85 -37.19 -6.38
N GLN A 623 -26.81 -36.50 -6.89
CA GLN A 623 -25.89 -37.06 -7.88
C GLN A 623 -25.03 -38.19 -7.29
N ARG A 624 -25.05 -39.38 -7.93
CA ARG A 624 -24.27 -40.56 -7.49
C ARG A 624 -22.85 -40.62 -8.02
N LYS A 625 -22.55 -39.89 -9.11
CA LYS A 625 -21.22 -39.72 -9.68
C LYS A 625 -20.96 -38.23 -9.82
N ASN A 626 -19.75 -37.80 -9.45
CA ASN A 626 -19.24 -36.45 -9.70
C ASN A 626 -18.96 -36.30 -11.21
N GLN A 627 -19.98 -36.39 -12.06
CA GLN A 627 -19.91 -36.06 -13.47
C GLN A 627 -20.09 -34.56 -13.60
N THR A 628 -18.98 -33.84 -13.51
CA THR A 628 -18.96 -32.38 -13.63
C THR A 628 -19.01 -31.98 -15.11
N LYS A 629 -20.01 -31.18 -15.51
CA LYS A 629 -20.16 -30.65 -16.89
C LYS A 629 -19.08 -29.62 -17.31
N PHE A 630 -18.09 -29.40 -16.46
CA PHE A 630 -17.05 -28.38 -16.65
C PHE A 630 -15.66 -28.99 -16.85
N GLU A 631 -15.54 -30.30 -17.07
CA GLU A 631 -14.23 -30.91 -17.34
C GLU A 631 -13.56 -30.28 -18.56
N ASP A 632 -14.29 -29.91 -19.61
CA ASP A 632 -13.71 -29.25 -20.79
C ASP A 632 -13.12 -27.87 -20.45
N LYS A 633 -13.70 -27.15 -19.46
CA LYS A 633 -13.18 -25.85 -19.01
C LYS A 633 -11.90 -25.96 -18.20
N LEU A 634 -11.63 -27.12 -17.61
CA LEU A 634 -10.44 -27.31 -16.78
C LEU A 634 -9.16 -27.35 -17.62
N ASP A 635 -9.23 -27.72 -18.91
CA ASP A 635 -8.04 -27.74 -19.79
C ASP A 635 -7.51 -26.32 -20.06
N ASP A 636 -8.39 -25.32 -20.16
CA ASP A 636 -8.03 -23.91 -20.30
C ASP A 636 -7.44 -23.29 -19.01
N ILE A 637 -7.55 -24.00 -17.88
CA ILE A 637 -7.13 -23.53 -16.56
C ILE A 637 -5.87 -24.26 -16.11
N TYR A 638 -5.80 -25.57 -16.37
CA TYR A 638 -4.74 -26.45 -15.92
C TYR A 638 -4.41 -27.54 -16.95
N SER A 639 -3.30 -27.38 -17.68
CA SER A 639 -2.91 -28.28 -18.78
C SER A 639 -2.56 -29.69 -18.31
N TYR A 640 -1.85 -29.82 -17.18
CA TYR A 640 -1.28 -31.09 -16.75
C TYR A 640 -2.06 -31.74 -15.62
N ARG A 641 -3.09 -32.55 -15.90
CA ARG A 641 -3.94 -33.22 -14.87
C ARG A 641 -3.25 -34.36 -14.11
N ASP A 642 -2.04 -34.14 -13.60
CA ASP A 642 -1.19 -35.10 -12.89
C ASP A 642 -0.62 -34.54 -11.59
N ASN A 643 0.13 -35.37 -10.85
CA ASN A 643 0.83 -34.99 -9.63
C ASN A 643 2.34 -34.80 -9.84
N LYS A 644 2.72 -34.14 -10.95
CA LYS A 644 4.12 -33.98 -11.35
C LYS A 644 4.55 -32.52 -11.51
N ALA A 645 3.83 -31.56 -10.95
CA ALA A 645 4.21 -30.15 -11.01
C ALA A 645 5.56 -29.92 -10.33
N SER A 646 5.73 -30.45 -9.12
CA SER A 646 6.99 -30.38 -8.37
C SER A 646 8.14 -31.07 -9.11
N TYR A 647 7.86 -32.22 -9.71
CA TYR A 647 8.85 -32.97 -10.50
C TYR A 647 9.34 -32.17 -11.71
N ARG A 648 8.43 -31.58 -12.50
CA ARG A 648 8.78 -30.77 -13.68
C ARG A 648 9.69 -29.60 -13.30
N LEU A 649 9.35 -28.88 -12.24
CA LEU A 649 10.14 -27.75 -11.75
C LEU A 649 11.55 -28.20 -11.33
N VAL A 650 11.66 -29.26 -10.52
CA VAL A 650 12.97 -29.71 -10.03
C VAL A 650 13.86 -30.24 -11.15
N GLU A 651 13.31 -30.96 -12.13
CA GLU A 651 14.10 -31.42 -13.27
C GLU A 651 14.57 -30.27 -14.17
N HIS A 652 13.78 -29.20 -14.31
CA HIS A 652 14.21 -27.98 -14.96
C HIS A 652 15.39 -27.33 -14.23
N ILE A 653 15.27 -27.13 -12.90
CA ILE A 653 16.34 -26.57 -12.06
C ILE A 653 17.62 -27.40 -12.21
N LYS A 654 17.55 -28.74 -12.03
CA LYS A 654 18.71 -29.64 -12.17
C LYS A 654 19.41 -29.53 -13.53
N LYS A 655 18.65 -29.28 -14.59
CA LYS A 655 19.20 -29.14 -15.95
C LYS A 655 19.94 -27.82 -16.13
N ASN A 656 19.45 -26.74 -15.53
CA ASN A 656 20.07 -25.41 -15.63
C ASN A 656 21.28 -25.27 -14.71
N THR A 657 21.21 -25.77 -13.48
CA THR A 657 22.33 -25.67 -12.52
C THR A 657 23.54 -26.53 -12.91
N LYS A 658 23.36 -27.59 -13.74
CA LYS A 658 24.49 -28.41 -14.25
C LYS A 658 25.28 -27.76 -15.38
N ARG A 659 24.85 -26.60 -15.89
CA ARG A 659 25.47 -25.93 -17.06
C ARG A 659 26.34 -24.72 -16.69
N SER A 660 26.43 -24.34 -15.42
CA SER A 660 27.22 -23.21 -14.91
C SER A 660 28.60 -23.61 -14.38
#